data_AF-A0A2A2JMI9-F1
#
_entry.id   AF-A0A2A2JMI9-F1
#
_cell.length_a   1.000
_cell.length_b   1.000
_cell.length_c   1.000
_cell.angle_alpha   90.00
_cell.angle_beta   90.00
_cell.angle_gamma   90.00
#
_symmetry.space_group_name_H-M   'P 1'
#
loop_
_entity.id
_entity.type
_entity.pdbx_description
1 polymer ?
#
loop_
_entity_poly.entity_id
_entity_poly.type
_entity_poly.pdbx_seq_one_letter_code
_entity_poly.pdbx_strand_id
1 'polypeptide(L)'
;MEDEYESLPTHSIPVHLAAGALAGAVEHCVMFPFDSVKTRMQSLCPCPEMKCPTPVHSLYNIVKREGWLRPLRGMNAVAAGSMPAHALYFTVYEKTKEFLTGNTAAHSNSLAYAASGVVATMFHDAIMNPAEVVKQRMQMAFSPYGSSLECVRCIYRREGFIAFYRSYTTQLTLNIPFQTCHFVTYEFVQQILNPDRHYDPKSHMIAGGIAGGLAAALTTPLDCIKTVLNTQQTATVEKDGAKNLLLKATLQYRGFSDAAAIILSSRGYGGFFCGLQARILFQMRMRLFLKTAVRQITGSSRRQASTLSHNELRRLFFSHFESHNHVIVPSSSIIPREVDDSVLFVNSGMFQFKDIFLGSRSHLTRAASIQKCVRAGGKHNDLEDVGRDLHHHTFFEMMGNWAFSNAYSKEEACRMSWGFLCDVIGIDPARLYVTYYAGSQKLGIPPDNETKDIWKRIGLPDDRIVPFKSENFWEMGSVGPCGPSTEIHFDRIGPNRPEASRLVNRDNSVVELWNIVFISYERKPNKSIVHLPATHIDTGMGFERLLSVVQNVDSNFDTELFQPMFNKIKTLVPAEIPCYSGRVGKEDVEGRDAVYRIMADHSRAVAIAVSEGLKVNHRNYWRVIRKMIRRCLLLSTDKLHFPRYAFSELFPVVADTLKDPYIEVFDKLSEIEECIKKEEKLFWGLIDNRWVNFDKAVNKAQGTSLNGESLYTIYEMTGLPIEMICDMATERHYTFNVGDFHAYLADHKVKSRTRDPPKSFNHSDFANQNEQPKYEYKLLENGEYEFPIVSSSVYGLFSSAGRVSSLQPGHGFVVLKDCQFYADQGGQEGDTGVLKVNGKVIFEVESTMRHNGIVLLRGEAKETLREGQKVEQCIDVNRRLGLMRAHSATHLLNWATRQLGVGAGQDGSHIYEDHLRYEYIVNGRPNSIEVEKIIQKVINKKLPLTAELMDYDEAQGIERLQSDMINKGDYPEKVRVVGFGESVRDDGAVAVEACCGT
;
A
#
# COMPACT_ATOMS: atom_id res chain seq x y z
N MET A 1 38.20 -24.23 -30.21
CA MET A 1 37.25 -23.19 -30.65
C MET A 1 37.40 -22.02 -29.68
N GLU A 2 38.50 -21.28 -29.79
CA GLU A 2 38.83 -20.14 -28.92
C GLU A 2 38.55 -18.78 -29.57
N ASP A 3 37.91 -18.73 -30.75
CA ASP A 3 37.86 -17.53 -31.60
C ASP A 3 36.44 -16.91 -31.81
N GLU A 4 35.53 -17.03 -30.84
CA GLU A 4 34.18 -16.42 -30.96
C GLU A 4 33.91 -15.24 -30.02
N TYR A 5 34.84 -14.88 -29.12
CA TYR A 5 34.59 -13.84 -28.12
C TYR A 5 34.73 -12.39 -28.66
N GLU A 6 35.48 -12.16 -29.74
CA GLU A 6 35.78 -10.80 -30.24
C GLU A 6 35.61 -10.60 -31.77
N SER A 7 35.12 -11.59 -32.52
CA SER A 7 34.90 -11.39 -33.97
C SER A 7 33.63 -10.57 -34.20
N LEU A 8 33.80 -9.25 -34.30
CA LEU A 8 32.76 -8.36 -34.84
C LEU A 8 32.36 -8.91 -36.22
N PRO A 9 31.06 -9.13 -36.49
CA PRO A 9 30.61 -9.61 -37.77
C PRO A 9 31.09 -8.65 -38.87
N THR A 10 31.57 -9.24 -39.97
CA THR A 10 32.06 -8.58 -41.19
C THR A 10 30.92 -7.81 -41.88
N HIS A 11 30.47 -6.72 -41.27
CA HIS A 11 29.45 -5.85 -41.81
C HIS A 11 30.07 -4.75 -42.68
N SER A 12 29.30 -4.29 -43.65
CA SER A 12 29.73 -3.26 -44.58
C SER A 12 30.11 -1.96 -43.84
N ILE A 13 31.12 -1.25 -44.34
CA ILE A 13 31.63 0.03 -43.79
C ILE A 13 30.49 0.99 -43.36
N PRO A 14 29.37 1.14 -44.09
CA PRO A 14 28.24 1.97 -43.66
C PRO A 14 27.61 1.58 -42.31
N VAL A 15 27.56 0.29 -41.97
CA VAL A 15 26.99 -0.19 -40.70
C VAL A 15 27.89 0.17 -39.53
N HIS A 16 29.21 0.02 -39.68
CA HIS A 16 30.18 0.44 -38.66
C HIS A 16 30.18 1.96 -38.46
N LEU A 17 30.07 2.74 -39.54
CA LEU A 17 29.94 4.20 -39.48
C LEU A 17 28.65 4.60 -38.74
N ALA A 18 27.52 3.98 -39.04
CA ALA A 18 26.24 4.27 -38.40
C ALA A 18 26.22 3.87 -36.92
N ALA A 19 26.74 2.68 -36.59
CA ALA A 19 26.84 2.20 -35.21
C ALA A 19 27.78 3.07 -34.36
N GLY A 20 28.95 3.44 -34.91
CA GLY A 20 29.89 4.37 -34.26
C GLY A 20 29.28 5.76 -34.05
N ALA A 21 28.57 6.30 -35.05
CA ALA A 21 27.90 7.59 -34.93
C ALA A 21 26.80 7.59 -33.87
N LEU A 22 25.97 6.54 -33.81
CA LEU A 22 24.90 6.41 -32.82
C LEU A 22 25.47 6.23 -31.41
N ALA A 23 26.50 5.39 -31.25
CA ALA A 23 27.18 5.20 -29.98
C ALA A 23 27.79 6.50 -29.46
N GLY A 24 28.49 7.27 -30.31
CA GLY A 24 29.06 8.57 -29.95
C GLY A 24 28.01 9.64 -29.62
N ALA A 25 26.84 9.63 -30.27
CA ALA A 25 25.75 10.53 -29.94
C ALA A 25 25.16 10.22 -28.55
N VAL A 26 24.88 8.95 -28.26
CA VAL A 26 24.34 8.50 -26.97
C VAL A 26 25.34 8.75 -25.84
N GLU A 27 26.62 8.43 -26.06
CA GLU A 27 27.71 8.65 -25.10
C GLU A 27 27.73 10.08 -24.57
N HIS A 28 27.71 11.06 -25.46
CA HIS A 28 27.87 12.45 -25.08
C HIS A 28 26.57 13.13 -24.62
N CYS A 29 25.39 12.63 -25.02
CA CYS A 29 24.11 13.28 -24.71
C CYS A 29 23.48 12.82 -23.38
N VAL A 30 23.70 11.58 -22.96
CA VAL A 30 23.03 11.00 -21.78
C VAL A 30 23.42 11.69 -20.47
N MET A 31 24.72 11.90 -20.24
CA MET A 31 25.25 12.51 -19.01
C MET A 31 25.54 14.01 -19.16
N PHE A 32 25.01 14.63 -20.23
CA PHE A 32 25.23 16.03 -20.57
C PHE A 32 24.93 17.02 -19.42
N PRO A 33 23.90 16.82 -18.56
CA PRO A 33 23.67 17.71 -17.42
C PRO A 33 24.83 17.75 -16.40
N PHE A 34 25.51 16.62 -16.17
CA PHE A 34 26.68 16.57 -15.28
C PHE A 34 27.93 17.14 -15.95
N ASP A 35 28.06 17.03 -17.27
CA ASP A 35 29.09 17.74 -18.03
C ASP A 35 28.94 19.27 -17.94
N SER A 36 27.69 19.77 -17.87
CA SER A 36 27.41 21.19 -17.63
C SER A 36 27.82 21.65 -16.23
N VAL A 37 27.55 20.84 -15.19
CA VAL A 37 28.03 21.13 -13.82
C VAL A 37 29.56 21.14 -13.79
N LYS A 38 30.20 20.12 -14.36
CA LYS A 38 31.65 20.00 -14.46
C LYS A 38 32.27 21.23 -15.14
N THR A 39 31.76 21.60 -16.31
CA THR A 39 32.28 22.72 -17.11
C THR A 39 32.14 24.05 -16.36
N ARG A 40 31.04 24.29 -15.63
CA ARG A 40 30.88 25.50 -14.80
C ARG A 40 31.89 25.55 -13.66
N MET A 41 32.09 24.44 -12.97
CA MET A 41 33.04 24.35 -11.85
C MET A 41 34.50 24.49 -12.31
N GLN A 42 34.84 23.94 -13.48
CA GLN A 42 36.19 23.99 -14.06
C GLN A 42 36.50 25.32 -14.76
N SER A 43 35.50 26.06 -15.25
CA SER A 43 35.71 27.38 -15.84
C SER A 43 36.23 28.38 -14.79
N LEU A 44 37.02 29.37 -15.21
CA LEU A 44 37.48 30.45 -14.33
C LEU A 44 36.37 31.46 -13.99
N CYS A 45 35.21 31.38 -14.66
CA CYS A 45 34.08 32.24 -14.34
C CYS A 45 33.51 31.90 -12.95
N PRO A 46 33.24 32.91 -12.10
CA PRO A 46 32.55 32.69 -10.84
C PRO A 46 31.20 32.01 -11.08
N CYS A 47 30.95 30.90 -10.39
CA CYS A 47 29.69 30.17 -10.49
C CYS A 47 29.21 29.72 -9.10
N PRO A 48 27.89 29.80 -8.79
CA PRO A 48 27.37 29.39 -7.48
C PRO A 48 27.58 27.91 -7.16
N GLU A 49 27.78 27.08 -8.18
CA GLU A 49 27.98 25.63 -8.05
C GLU A 49 29.26 25.27 -7.29
N MET A 50 30.26 26.17 -7.23
CA MET A 50 31.47 25.96 -6.42
C MET A 50 31.19 25.84 -4.92
N LYS A 51 30.06 26.36 -4.43
CA LYS A 51 29.67 26.31 -3.01
C LYS A 51 28.77 25.11 -2.67
N CYS A 52 28.37 24.32 -3.67
CA CYS A 52 27.46 23.20 -3.47
C CYS A 52 28.21 21.96 -2.95
N PRO A 53 27.64 21.20 -2.00
CA PRO A 53 28.31 20.05 -1.40
C PRO A 53 28.43 18.85 -2.35
N THR A 54 27.54 18.73 -3.34
CA THR A 54 27.55 17.62 -4.31
C THR A 54 27.21 18.08 -5.73
N PRO A 55 27.65 17.33 -6.78
CA PRO A 55 27.27 17.61 -8.17
C PRO A 55 25.76 17.53 -8.42
N VAL A 56 25.05 16.65 -7.71
CA VAL A 56 23.59 16.52 -7.79
C VAL A 56 22.89 17.77 -7.23
N HIS A 57 23.38 18.28 -6.09
CA HIS A 57 22.87 19.53 -5.52
C HIS A 57 23.17 20.73 -6.44
N SER A 58 24.34 20.73 -7.09
CA SER A 58 24.70 21.72 -8.10
C SER A 58 23.73 21.68 -9.29
N LEU A 59 23.43 20.49 -9.82
CA LEU A 59 22.48 20.31 -10.92
C LEU A 59 21.07 20.78 -10.55
N TYR A 60 20.59 20.39 -9.36
CA TYR A 60 19.30 20.84 -8.84
C TYR A 60 19.21 22.37 -8.76
N ASN A 61 20.26 23.03 -8.25
CA ASN A 61 20.31 24.49 -8.16
C ASN A 61 20.36 25.18 -9.53
N ILE A 62 21.03 24.60 -10.53
CA ILE A 62 20.99 25.10 -11.91
C ILE A 62 19.56 25.02 -12.46
N VAL A 63 18.91 23.87 -12.32
CA VAL A 63 17.53 23.66 -12.81
C VAL A 63 16.55 24.60 -12.12
N LYS A 64 16.69 24.80 -10.80
CA LYS A 64 15.85 25.71 -10.01
C LYS A 64 16.06 27.18 -10.38
N ARG A 65 17.31 27.60 -10.65
CA ARG A 65 17.64 29.00 -10.92
C ARG A 65 17.44 29.40 -12.38
N GLU A 66 17.78 28.52 -13.31
CA GLU A 66 17.90 28.84 -14.74
C GLU A 66 16.97 27.99 -15.64
N GLY A 67 16.19 27.08 -15.05
CA GLY A 67 15.23 26.21 -15.75
C GLY A 67 15.80 24.86 -16.16
N TRP A 68 14.91 23.89 -16.40
CA TRP A 68 15.26 22.49 -16.67
C TRP A 68 15.99 22.26 -18.00
N LEU A 69 15.80 23.14 -18.99
CA LEU A 69 16.52 23.10 -20.28
C LEU A 69 17.94 23.66 -20.20
N ARG A 70 18.29 24.39 -19.13
CA ARG A 70 19.57 25.08 -19.04
C ARG A 70 20.77 24.14 -19.04
N PRO A 71 20.78 23.02 -18.29
CA PRO A 71 21.90 22.06 -18.32
C PRO A 71 22.10 21.39 -19.68
N LEU A 72 21.15 21.49 -20.63
CA LEU A 72 21.22 20.89 -21.97
C LEU A 72 21.75 21.85 -23.05
N ARG A 73 22.06 23.11 -22.70
CA ARG A 73 22.54 24.07 -23.69
C ARG A 73 23.93 23.71 -24.19
N GLY A 74 24.06 23.59 -25.51
CA GLY A 74 25.27 23.14 -26.19
C GLY A 74 25.21 21.70 -26.70
N MET A 75 24.21 20.91 -26.29
CA MET A 75 24.08 19.49 -26.68
C MET A 75 24.03 19.30 -28.20
N ASN A 76 23.34 20.20 -28.92
CA ASN A 76 23.23 20.14 -30.38
C ASN A 76 24.60 20.29 -31.08
N ALA A 77 25.52 21.08 -30.50
CA ALA A 77 26.87 21.23 -31.08
C ALA A 77 27.68 19.94 -30.91
N VAL A 78 27.50 19.26 -29.78
CA VAL A 78 28.18 18.00 -29.47
C VAL A 78 27.64 16.86 -30.30
N ALA A 79 26.32 16.73 -30.44
CA ALA A 79 25.71 15.73 -31.30
C ALA A 79 26.17 15.91 -32.77
N ALA A 80 26.25 17.15 -33.25
CA ALA A 80 26.74 17.44 -34.59
C ALA A 80 28.23 17.13 -34.79
N GLY A 81 29.06 17.25 -33.74
CA GLY A 81 30.49 16.93 -33.79
C GLY A 81 30.83 15.46 -33.54
N SER A 82 30.12 14.79 -32.62
CA SER A 82 30.45 13.44 -32.18
C SER A 82 30.11 12.38 -33.21
N MET A 83 29.00 12.53 -33.94
CA MET A 83 28.59 11.59 -34.98
C MET A 83 29.65 11.41 -36.08
N PRO A 84 30.16 12.46 -36.75
CA PRO A 84 31.22 12.31 -37.74
C PRO A 84 32.57 11.92 -37.12
N ALA A 85 32.88 12.38 -35.91
CA ALA A 85 34.15 12.06 -35.24
C ALA A 85 34.26 10.56 -34.91
N HIS A 86 33.21 9.95 -34.34
CA HIS A 86 33.21 8.53 -33.97
C HIS A 86 33.12 7.62 -35.19
N ALA A 87 32.39 8.03 -36.23
CA ALA A 87 32.38 7.33 -37.51
C ALA A 87 33.79 7.30 -38.13
N LEU A 88 34.51 8.43 -38.08
CA LEU A 88 35.87 8.50 -38.59
C LEU A 88 36.87 7.71 -37.74
N TYR A 89 36.72 7.70 -36.42
CA TYR A 89 37.63 7.01 -35.49
C TYR A 89 37.86 5.55 -35.86
N PHE A 90 36.78 4.76 -35.99
CA PHE A 90 36.90 3.33 -36.33
C PHE A 90 37.48 3.11 -37.73
N THR A 91 37.12 3.96 -38.69
CA THR A 91 37.61 3.87 -40.06
C THR A 91 39.13 4.12 -40.13
N VAL A 92 39.60 5.16 -39.46
CA VAL A 92 41.03 5.51 -39.38
C VAL A 92 41.79 4.46 -38.58
N TYR A 93 41.21 3.95 -37.48
CA TYR A 93 41.80 2.89 -36.69
C TYR A 93 42.06 1.63 -37.53
N GLU A 94 41.03 1.13 -38.24
CA GLU A 94 41.13 -0.06 -39.08
C GLU A 94 42.13 0.14 -40.23
N LYS A 95 42.08 1.27 -40.94
CA LYS A 95 43.00 1.54 -42.05
C LYS A 95 44.46 1.73 -41.62
N THR A 96 44.68 2.38 -40.48
CA THR A 96 46.04 2.54 -39.93
C THR A 96 46.57 1.22 -39.42
N LYS A 97 45.71 0.40 -38.80
CA LYS A 97 46.05 -0.96 -38.37
C LYS A 97 46.43 -1.83 -39.57
N GLU A 98 45.61 -1.90 -40.61
CA GLU A 98 45.89 -2.63 -41.86
C GLU A 98 47.23 -2.21 -42.48
N PHE A 99 47.53 -0.91 -42.49
CA PHE A 99 48.78 -0.36 -43.01
C PHE A 99 50.01 -0.75 -42.16
N LEU A 100 49.89 -0.71 -40.83
CA LEU A 100 50.99 -0.99 -39.89
C LEU A 100 51.25 -2.50 -39.68
N THR A 101 50.25 -3.36 -39.87
CA THR A 101 50.37 -4.82 -39.69
C THR A 101 50.53 -5.59 -41.00
N GLY A 102 50.45 -4.91 -42.15
CA GLY A 102 50.73 -5.50 -43.46
C GLY A 102 49.82 -6.67 -43.85
N ASN A 103 48.58 -6.70 -43.35
CA ASN A 103 47.64 -7.83 -43.50
C ASN A 103 48.13 -9.20 -42.97
N THR A 104 49.23 -9.26 -42.22
CA THR A 104 49.64 -10.50 -41.54
C THR A 104 48.94 -10.63 -40.19
N ALA A 105 47.90 -11.46 -40.14
CA ALA A 105 47.04 -11.68 -38.97
C ALA A 105 47.72 -12.41 -37.78
N ALA A 106 49.02 -12.70 -37.83
CA ALA A 106 49.63 -13.74 -36.98
C ALA A 106 50.63 -13.27 -35.91
N HIS A 107 50.90 -11.97 -35.74
CA HIS A 107 51.68 -11.50 -34.59
C HIS A 107 51.03 -10.29 -33.91
N SER A 108 50.73 -10.45 -32.61
CA SER A 108 50.21 -9.47 -31.67
C SER A 108 51.20 -8.31 -31.47
N ASN A 109 51.28 -7.42 -32.46
CA ASN A 109 52.12 -6.24 -32.39
C ASN A 109 51.37 -5.15 -31.62
N SER A 110 51.28 -5.30 -30.28
CA SER A 110 50.56 -4.36 -29.37
C SER A 110 50.95 -2.89 -29.61
N LEU A 111 52.17 -2.65 -30.07
CA LEU A 111 52.67 -1.34 -30.46
C LEU A 111 51.95 -0.76 -31.70
N ALA A 112 51.65 -1.59 -32.71
CA ALA A 112 50.90 -1.19 -33.91
C ALA A 112 49.44 -0.86 -33.58
N TYR A 113 48.81 -1.62 -32.67
CA TYR A 113 47.45 -1.33 -32.18
C TYR A 113 47.40 -0.02 -31.38
N ALA A 114 48.38 0.21 -30.50
CA ALA A 114 48.49 1.46 -29.75
C ALA A 114 48.75 2.66 -30.68
N ALA A 115 49.66 2.53 -31.65
CA ALA A 115 49.93 3.57 -32.65
C ALA A 115 48.69 3.88 -33.50
N SER A 116 47.94 2.86 -33.92
CA SER A 116 46.70 3.03 -34.67
C SER A 116 45.62 3.76 -33.85
N GLY A 117 45.52 3.46 -32.55
CA GLY A 117 44.64 4.18 -31.62
C GLY A 117 45.00 5.66 -31.47
N VAL A 118 46.30 5.97 -31.39
CA VAL A 118 46.78 7.36 -31.32
C VAL A 118 46.44 8.13 -32.60
N VAL A 119 46.71 7.55 -33.77
CA VAL A 119 46.38 8.18 -35.07
C VAL A 119 44.87 8.39 -35.20
N ALA A 120 44.05 7.39 -34.86
CA ALA A 120 42.58 7.51 -34.86
C ALA A 120 42.08 8.62 -33.92
N THR A 121 42.68 8.73 -32.73
CA THR A 121 42.34 9.78 -31.75
C THR A 121 42.67 11.18 -32.29
N MET A 122 43.77 11.36 -33.04
CA MET A 122 44.10 12.64 -33.67
C MET A 122 43.03 13.10 -34.65
N PHE A 123 42.58 12.22 -35.55
CA PHE A 123 41.53 12.54 -36.52
C PHE A 123 40.16 12.75 -35.86
N HIS A 124 39.83 11.95 -34.85
CA HIS A 124 38.63 12.12 -34.05
C HIS A 124 38.60 13.50 -33.37
N ASP A 125 39.67 13.84 -32.64
CA ASP A 125 39.73 15.09 -31.88
C ASP A 125 39.79 16.31 -32.79
N ALA A 126 40.32 16.19 -34.01
CA ALA A 126 40.32 17.28 -34.99
C ALA A 126 38.90 17.67 -35.43
N ILE A 127 37.96 16.71 -35.45
CA ILE A 127 36.55 16.97 -35.73
C ILE A 127 35.80 17.40 -34.47
N MET A 128 36.13 16.82 -33.32
CA MET A 128 35.42 17.06 -32.08
C MET A 128 35.79 18.40 -31.43
N ASN A 129 37.01 18.91 -31.63
CA ASN A 129 37.49 20.10 -30.91
C ASN A 129 36.63 21.37 -31.15
N PRO A 130 36.21 21.71 -32.38
CA PRO A 130 35.29 22.84 -32.60
C PRO A 130 33.95 22.68 -31.86
N ALA A 131 33.38 21.47 -31.84
CA ALA A 131 32.13 21.18 -31.13
C ALA A 131 32.30 21.30 -29.61
N GLU A 132 33.44 20.85 -29.06
CA GLU A 132 33.77 20.99 -27.64
C GLU A 132 33.94 22.44 -27.20
N VAL A 133 34.58 23.29 -28.01
CA VAL A 133 34.71 24.73 -27.73
C VAL A 133 33.33 25.40 -27.65
N VAL A 134 32.47 25.11 -28.63
CA VAL A 134 31.11 25.66 -28.67
C VAL A 134 30.27 25.16 -27.50
N LYS A 135 30.33 23.85 -27.21
CA LYS A 135 29.65 23.22 -26.07
C LYS A 135 30.01 23.91 -24.78
N GLN A 136 31.31 23.99 -24.46
CA GLN A 136 31.76 24.48 -23.15
C GLN A 136 31.41 25.95 -22.94
N ARG A 137 31.46 26.78 -24.00
CA ARG A 137 31.02 28.19 -23.94
C ARG A 137 29.51 28.35 -23.76
N MET A 138 28.70 27.43 -24.29
CA MET A 138 27.24 27.42 -24.09
C MET A 138 26.85 27.01 -22.66
N GLN A 139 27.65 26.15 -22.03
CA GLN A 139 27.39 25.59 -20.69
C GLN A 139 27.71 26.56 -19.53
N MET A 140 28.53 27.60 -19.78
CA MET A 140 28.90 28.61 -18.76
C MET A 140 27.68 29.30 -18.13
N ALA A 141 27.76 29.60 -16.82
CA ALA A 141 26.66 30.17 -16.03
C ALA A 141 26.10 31.47 -16.65
N PHE A 142 26.99 32.34 -17.13
CA PHE A 142 26.65 33.62 -17.76
C PHE A 142 26.94 33.63 -19.27
N SER A 143 26.77 32.49 -19.94
CA SER A 143 26.99 32.39 -21.39
C SER A 143 26.18 33.45 -22.17
N PRO A 144 26.83 34.32 -22.97
CA PRO A 144 26.16 35.41 -23.67
C PRO A 144 25.45 34.98 -24.96
N TYR A 145 25.61 33.73 -25.36
CA TYR A 145 25.10 33.22 -26.63
C TYR A 145 23.67 32.71 -26.46
N GLY A 146 22.79 32.93 -27.44
CA GLY A 146 21.44 32.36 -27.51
C GLY A 146 21.42 30.96 -28.12
N SER A 147 22.26 30.71 -29.13
CA SER A 147 22.34 29.42 -29.84
C SER A 147 23.77 28.99 -30.17
N SER A 148 23.97 27.70 -30.46
CA SER A 148 25.27 27.17 -30.89
C SER A 148 25.78 27.83 -32.19
N LEU A 149 24.89 28.13 -33.13
CA LEU A 149 25.24 28.81 -34.39
C LEU A 149 25.68 30.25 -34.15
N GLU A 150 25.00 30.95 -33.24
CA GLU A 150 25.40 32.29 -32.81
C GLU A 150 26.76 32.27 -32.10
N CYS A 151 27.01 31.28 -31.26
CA CYS A 151 28.30 31.05 -30.62
C CYS A 151 29.41 30.84 -31.66
N VAL A 152 29.22 29.95 -32.65
CA VAL A 152 30.15 29.72 -33.76
C VAL A 152 30.44 31.01 -34.52
N ARG A 153 29.40 31.75 -34.92
CA ARG A 153 29.53 33.00 -35.66
C ARG A 153 30.30 34.06 -34.87
N CYS A 154 30.06 34.16 -33.56
CA CYS A 154 30.76 35.08 -32.69
C CYS A 154 32.24 34.71 -32.50
N ILE A 155 32.54 33.42 -32.29
CA ILE A 155 33.93 32.93 -32.17
C ILE A 155 34.69 33.23 -33.47
N TYR A 156 34.13 32.85 -34.62
CA TYR A 156 34.78 33.05 -35.91
C TYR A 156 35.08 34.52 -36.20
N ARG A 157 34.09 35.42 -35.95
CA ARG A 157 34.24 36.86 -36.22
C ARG A 157 35.19 37.58 -35.27
N ARG A 158 35.28 37.16 -33.99
CA ARG A 158 36.03 37.89 -32.96
C ARG A 158 37.40 37.30 -32.66
N GLU A 159 37.53 35.99 -32.75
CA GLU A 159 38.74 35.25 -32.32
C GLU A 159 39.41 34.49 -33.47
N GLY A 160 38.76 34.43 -34.64
CA GLY A 160 39.26 33.75 -35.83
C GLY A 160 39.11 32.23 -35.78
N PHE A 161 39.48 31.57 -36.89
CA PHE A 161 39.34 30.12 -37.04
C PHE A 161 40.21 29.32 -36.06
N ILE A 162 41.41 29.82 -35.72
CA ILE A 162 42.35 29.15 -34.80
C ILE A 162 41.73 28.97 -33.40
N ALA A 163 40.76 29.81 -33.00
CA ALA A 163 40.09 29.72 -31.71
C ALA A 163 39.39 28.37 -31.48
N PHE A 164 38.89 27.73 -32.55
CA PHE A 164 38.25 26.42 -32.47
C PHE A 164 39.22 25.27 -32.22
N TYR A 165 40.53 25.50 -32.31
CA TYR A 165 41.58 24.49 -32.18
C TYR A 165 42.60 24.78 -31.06
N ARG A 166 42.36 25.80 -30.22
CA ARG A 166 43.30 26.19 -29.14
C ARG A 166 43.56 25.09 -28.13
N SER A 167 42.54 24.29 -27.79
CA SER A 167 42.68 23.16 -26.88
C SER A 167 43.16 21.88 -27.54
N TYR A 168 43.37 21.83 -28.86
CA TYR A 168 43.59 20.57 -29.58
C TYR A 168 44.80 19.80 -29.06
N THR A 169 45.92 20.48 -28.79
CA THR A 169 47.11 19.84 -28.21
C THR A 169 46.85 19.30 -26.81
N THR A 170 46.13 20.06 -25.97
CA THR A 170 45.76 19.65 -24.60
C THR A 170 44.76 18.50 -24.61
N GLN A 171 43.85 18.49 -25.58
CA GLN A 171 42.86 17.44 -25.82
C GLN A 171 43.55 16.11 -26.13
N LEU A 172 44.58 16.11 -26.98
CA LEU A 172 45.37 14.91 -27.28
C LEU A 172 46.16 14.42 -26.05
N THR A 173 46.80 15.33 -25.33
CA THR A 173 47.52 15.01 -24.08
C THR A 173 46.60 14.50 -22.99
N LEU A 174 45.29 14.81 -23.04
CA LEU A 174 44.26 14.30 -22.15
C LEU A 174 43.76 12.91 -22.57
N ASN A 175 43.38 12.76 -23.84
CA ASN A 175 42.67 11.60 -24.35
C ASN A 175 43.56 10.35 -24.41
N ILE A 176 44.84 10.49 -24.76
CA ILE A 176 45.77 9.36 -24.87
C ILE A 176 46.03 8.69 -23.50
N PRO A 177 46.35 9.42 -22.41
CA PRO A 177 46.44 8.84 -21.07
C PRO A 177 45.11 8.31 -20.55
N PHE A 178 43.99 8.98 -20.85
CA PHE A 178 42.66 8.53 -20.43
C PHE A 178 42.36 7.15 -21.02
N GLN A 179 42.53 6.97 -22.33
CA GLN A 179 42.22 5.73 -23.01
C GLN A 179 43.13 4.58 -22.55
N THR A 180 44.43 4.87 -22.38
CA THR A 180 45.40 3.89 -21.86
C THR A 180 45.01 3.43 -20.46
N CYS A 181 44.72 4.37 -19.55
CA CYS A 181 44.30 4.04 -18.19
C CYS A 181 42.97 3.28 -18.17
N HIS A 182 42.02 3.67 -19.00
CA HIS A 182 40.72 3.02 -19.10
C HIS A 182 40.88 1.55 -19.51
N PHE A 183 41.58 1.25 -20.60
CA PHE A 183 41.75 -0.14 -21.05
C PHE A 183 42.52 -1.01 -20.07
N VAL A 184 43.64 -0.51 -19.51
CA VAL A 184 44.42 -1.27 -18.51
C VAL A 184 43.57 -1.59 -17.28
N THR A 185 42.81 -0.61 -16.78
CA THR A 185 41.94 -0.81 -15.62
C THR A 185 40.79 -1.75 -15.95
N TYR A 186 40.18 -1.60 -17.13
CA TYR A 186 39.08 -2.42 -17.59
C TYR A 186 39.49 -3.89 -17.68
N GLU A 187 40.63 -4.18 -18.31
CA GLU A 187 41.19 -5.53 -18.43
C GLU A 187 41.49 -6.14 -17.05
N PHE A 188 42.12 -5.38 -16.16
CA PHE A 188 42.39 -5.83 -14.80
C PHE A 188 41.11 -6.16 -14.03
N VAL A 189 40.08 -5.31 -14.12
CA VAL A 189 38.79 -5.56 -13.45
C VAL A 189 38.03 -6.71 -14.11
N GLN A 190 38.10 -6.87 -15.43
CA GLN A 190 37.52 -8.00 -16.16
C GLN A 190 38.16 -9.34 -15.75
N GLN A 191 39.48 -9.38 -15.54
CA GLN A 191 40.15 -10.59 -15.03
C GLN A 191 39.65 -11.02 -13.64
N ILE A 192 39.18 -10.08 -12.83
CA ILE A 192 38.64 -10.35 -11.49
C ILE A 192 37.15 -10.72 -11.57
N LEU A 193 36.36 -9.98 -12.34
CA LEU A 193 34.90 -10.14 -12.39
C LEU A 193 34.42 -11.24 -13.33
N ASN A 194 35.23 -11.59 -14.34
CA ASN A 194 34.90 -12.55 -15.38
C ASN A 194 36.13 -13.41 -15.75
N PRO A 195 36.66 -14.21 -14.81
CA PRO A 195 37.87 -15.00 -15.01
C PRO A 195 37.69 -16.04 -16.13
N ASP A 196 36.48 -16.57 -16.28
CA ASP A 196 36.15 -17.60 -17.28
C ASP A 196 35.87 -17.00 -18.68
N ARG A 197 35.94 -15.67 -18.85
CA ARG A 197 35.72 -14.93 -20.10
C ARG A 197 34.43 -15.32 -20.84
N HIS A 198 33.36 -15.56 -20.10
CA HIS A 198 32.03 -15.76 -20.70
C HIS A 198 31.36 -14.40 -20.90
N TYR A 199 30.47 -14.26 -21.88
CA TYR A 199 29.77 -12.99 -22.09
C TYR A 199 28.86 -12.68 -20.88
N ASP A 200 29.29 -11.75 -20.03
CA ASP A 200 28.52 -11.24 -18.90
C ASP A 200 28.39 -9.70 -18.98
N PRO A 201 27.23 -9.19 -19.42
CA PRO A 201 26.97 -7.75 -19.50
C PRO A 201 27.17 -7.01 -18.18
N LYS A 202 27.02 -7.68 -17.02
CA LYS A 202 27.15 -7.04 -15.70
C LYS A 202 28.62 -6.78 -15.37
N SER A 203 29.49 -7.76 -15.58
CA SER A 203 30.94 -7.58 -15.41
C SER A 203 31.48 -6.48 -16.31
N HIS A 204 31.08 -6.43 -17.59
CA HIS A 204 31.51 -5.40 -18.54
C HIS A 204 31.09 -3.99 -18.11
N MET A 205 29.88 -3.87 -17.57
CA MET A 205 29.35 -2.59 -17.07
C MET A 205 30.11 -2.12 -15.82
N ILE A 206 30.36 -3.01 -14.85
CA ILE A 206 31.08 -2.68 -13.61
C ILE A 206 32.55 -2.35 -13.93
N ALA A 207 33.20 -3.16 -14.76
CA ALA A 207 34.57 -2.92 -15.22
C ALA A 207 34.69 -1.60 -15.97
N GLY A 208 33.78 -1.31 -16.91
CA GLY A 208 33.74 -0.04 -17.63
C GLY A 208 33.48 1.17 -16.72
N GLY A 209 32.60 1.02 -15.72
CA GLY A 209 32.33 2.06 -14.74
C GLY A 209 33.54 2.40 -13.86
N ILE A 210 34.21 1.38 -13.31
CA ILE A 210 35.42 1.54 -12.48
C ILE A 210 36.57 2.12 -13.32
N ALA A 211 36.79 1.57 -14.51
CA ALA A 211 37.82 2.04 -15.44
C ALA A 211 37.61 3.51 -15.85
N GLY A 212 36.38 3.88 -16.23
CA GLY A 212 36.01 5.25 -16.57
C GLY A 212 36.18 6.21 -15.40
N GLY A 213 35.77 5.81 -14.19
CA GLY A 213 35.94 6.62 -12.98
C GLY A 213 37.40 6.87 -12.63
N LEU A 214 38.25 5.84 -12.66
CA LEU A 214 39.68 5.95 -12.36
C LEU A 214 40.44 6.78 -13.41
N ALA A 215 40.20 6.51 -14.70
CA ALA A 215 40.79 7.27 -15.79
C ALA A 215 40.39 8.74 -15.73
N ALA A 216 39.13 9.04 -15.39
CA ALA A 216 38.64 10.41 -15.19
C ALA A 216 39.36 11.10 -14.03
N ALA A 217 39.53 10.41 -12.90
CA ALA A 217 40.20 10.98 -11.73
C ALA A 217 41.65 11.37 -12.02
N LEU A 218 42.42 10.46 -12.62
CA LEU A 218 43.85 10.68 -12.93
C LEU A 218 44.07 11.80 -13.95
N THR A 219 43.14 11.96 -14.89
CA THR A 219 43.27 12.96 -15.96
C THR A 219 42.57 14.28 -15.65
N THR A 220 42.01 14.47 -14.45
CA THR A 220 41.30 15.70 -14.01
C THR A 220 42.10 16.99 -14.17
N PRO A 221 43.40 17.03 -13.83
CA PRO A 221 44.22 18.22 -14.05
C PRO A 221 44.24 18.69 -15.51
N LEU A 222 44.37 17.75 -16.45
CA LEU A 222 44.45 18.06 -17.89
C LEU A 222 43.11 18.56 -18.46
N ASP A 223 41.99 18.04 -17.96
CA ASP A 223 40.66 18.49 -18.37
C ASP A 223 40.32 19.87 -17.80
N CYS A 224 40.80 20.22 -16.60
CA CYS A 224 40.69 21.58 -16.09
C CYS A 224 41.43 22.57 -17.00
N ILE A 225 42.66 22.25 -17.42
CA ILE A 225 43.45 23.08 -18.34
C ILE A 225 42.72 23.24 -19.68
N LYS A 226 42.23 22.13 -20.25
CA LYS A 226 41.41 22.14 -21.48
C LYS A 226 40.18 23.05 -21.33
N THR A 227 39.40 22.87 -20.27
CA THR A 227 38.16 23.62 -20.04
C THR A 227 38.44 25.11 -19.88
N VAL A 228 39.53 25.50 -19.22
CA VAL A 228 39.95 26.91 -19.10
C VAL A 228 40.32 27.50 -20.47
N LEU A 229 41.06 26.77 -21.31
CA LEU A 229 41.40 27.20 -22.67
C LEU A 229 40.15 27.40 -23.56
N ASN A 230 39.16 26.51 -23.41
CA ASN A 230 37.93 26.56 -24.20
C ASN A 230 36.92 27.61 -23.73
N THR A 231 36.85 27.85 -22.41
CA THR A 231 35.91 28.79 -21.78
C THR A 231 36.47 30.19 -21.59
N GLN A 232 37.64 30.48 -22.15
CA GLN A 232 38.33 31.75 -22.06
C GLN A 232 37.46 32.93 -22.54
N GLN A 233 36.80 33.61 -21.59
CA GLN A 233 35.97 34.80 -21.79
C GLN A 233 35.94 35.63 -20.50
N THR A 234 36.08 36.95 -20.61
CA THR A 234 35.71 37.89 -19.52
C THR A 234 34.89 39.00 -20.14
N ALA A 235 33.70 39.26 -19.60
CA ALA A 235 32.82 40.30 -20.10
C ALA A 235 33.10 41.62 -19.39
N THR A 236 33.51 42.65 -20.14
CA THR A 236 33.20 44.03 -19.79
C THR A 236 32.06 44.50 -20.69
N VAL A 237 31.01 45.05 -20.09
CA VAL A 237 29.84 45.59 -20.81
C VAL A 237 30.03 47.09 -20.94
N GLU A 238 30.21 47.59 -22.16
CA GLU A 238 29.99 49.01 -22.47
C GLU A 238 28.63 49.16 -23.15
N LYS A 239 27.82 50.10 -22.64
CA LYS A 239 26.62 50.57 -23.34
C LYS A 239 27.08 51.56 -24.38
N ASP A 240 27.23 51.12 -25.62
CA ASP A 240 27.26 52.03 -26.76
C ASP A 240 25.92 51.98 -27.49
N GLY A 241 25.38 53.17 -27.75
CA GLY A 241 23.99 53.39 -28.15
C GLY A 241 23.67 52.86 -29.54
N ALA A 242 23.45 51.56 -29.68
CA ALA A 242 22.59 50.92 -30.69
C ALA A 242 22.67 49.39 -30.55
N LYS A 243 21.67 48.78 -29.88
CA LYS A 243 21.21 47.37 -29.93
C LYS A 243 22.21 46.19 -29.99
N ASN A 244 23.52 46.38 -29.92
CA ASN A 244 24.53 45.32 -30.00
C ASN A 244 25.41 45.33 -28.74
N LEU A 245 25.25 44.31 -27.88
CA LEU A 245 26.19 44.02 -26.81
C LEU A 245 27.53 43.57 -27.42
N LEU A 246 28.56 44.42 -27.36
CA LEU A 246 29.92 44.06 -27.75
C LEU A 246 30.72 43.66 -26.50
N LEU A 247 31.31 42.46 -26.56
CA LEU A 247 32.10 41.84 -25.50
C LEU A 247 33.56 41.92 -25.94
N LYS A 248 34.40 42.67 -25.22
CA LYS A 248 35.84 42.82 -25.51
C LYS A 248 36.63 41.83 -24.66
N ALA A 249 37.48 41.00 -25.27
CA ALA A 249 38.26 39.98 -24.56
C ALA A 249 39.56 40.59 -24.00
N THR A 250 39.77 40.54 -22.68
CA THR A 250 40.92 41.19 -22.01
C THR A 250 42.05 40.24 -21.59
N LEU A 251 41.85 38.92 -21.59
CA LEU A 251 42.89 37.97 -21.19
C LEU A 251 43.12 36.95 -22.31
N GLN A 252 44.29 37.00 -22.94
CA GLN A 252 44.73 36.07 -23.97
C GLN A 252 45.80 35.11 -23.42
N TYR A 253 45.39 33.89 -23.06
CA TYR A 253 46.31 32.80 -22.74
C TYR A 253 46.61 32.01 -24.02
N ARG A 254 47.88 31.74 -24.30
CA ARG A 254 48.32 31.23 -25.62
C ARG A 254 48.50 29.71 -25.66
N GLY A 255 48.53 29.02 -24.51
CA GLY A 255 48.68 27.58 -24.48
C GLY A 255 48.60 26.92 -23.10
N PHE A 256 48.99 25.65 -23.07
CA PHE A 256 48.90 24.75 -21.92
C PHE A 256 49.57 25.31 -20.64
N SER A 257 50.81 25.81 -20.76
CA SER A 257 51.59 26.35 -19.64
C SER A 257 50.92 27.58 -19.00
N ASP A 258 50.38 28.46 -19.83
CA ASP A 258 49.72 29.69 -19.36
C ASP A 258 48.47 29.31 -18.56
N ALA A 259 47.61 28.46 -19.15
CA ALA A 259 46.39 27.99 -18.49
C ALA A 259 46.67 27.27 -17.16
N ALA A 260 47.73 26.44 -17.10
CA ALA A 260 48.15 25.81 -15.85
C ALA A 260 48.63 26.83 -14.81
N ALA A 261 49.45 27.81 -15.20
CA ALA A 261 49.94 28.86 -14.32
C ALA A 261 48.80 29.73 -13.75
N ILE A 262 47.73 29.95 -14.52
CA ILE A 262 46.57 30.73 -14.09
C ILE A 262 45.68 29.95 -13.14
N ILE A 263 45.46 28.65 -13.39
CA ILE A 263 44.75 27.80 -12.42
C ILE A 263 45.51 27.80 -11.09
N LEU A 264 46.83 27.65 -11.13
CA LEU A 264 47.67 27.64 -9.94
C LEU A 264 47.66 28.98 -9.19
N SER A 265 47.75 30.11 -9.90
CA SER A 265 47.74 31.44 -9.28
C SER A 265 46.36 31.90 -8.80
N SER A 266 45.27 31.47 -9.45
CA SER A 266 43.91 31.88 -9.09
C SER A 266 43.23 30.98 -8.06
N ARG A 267 43.50 29.66 -8.08
CA ARG A 267 42.82 28.66 -7.25
C ARG A 267 43.76 27.72 -6.50
N GLY A 268 45.08 27.90 -6.62
CA GLY A 268 46.06 26.99 -6.04
C GLY A 268 46.02 25.59 -6.64
N TYR A 269 46.68 24.63 -5.98
CA TYR A 269 46.72 23.24 -6.42
C TYR A 269 45.33 22.56 -6.45
N GLY A 270 44.41 22.98 -5.57
CA GLY A 270 43.02 22.50 -5.57
C GLY A 270 42.23 22.87 -6.84
N GLY A 271 42.68 23.90 -7.57
CA GLY A 271 42.09 24.33 -8.84
C GLY A 271 42.08 23.23 -9.91
N PHE A 272 43.10 22.38 -9.94
CA PHE A 272 43.25 21.28 -10.91
C PHE A 272 42.30 20.11 -10.68
N PHE A 273 41.61 20.08 -9.54
CA PHE A 273 40.65 19.03 -9.19
C PHE A 273 39.22 19.57 -9.05
N CYS A 274 38.97 20.82 -9.46
CA CYS A 274 37.63 21.39 -9.49
C CYS A 274 36.71 20.57 -10.40
N GLY A 275 35.54 20.19 -9.90
CA GLY A 275 34.58 19.39 -10.66
C GLY A 275 34.95 17.90 -10.79
N LEU A 276 35.96 17.40 -10.07
CA LEU A 276 36.37 15.98 -10.07
C LEU A 276 35.19 15.03 -9.87
N GLN A 277 34.36 15.26 -8.85
CA GLN A 277 33.19 14.41 -8.57
C GLN A 277 32.18 14.43 -9.73
N ALA A 278 31.92 15.60 -10.32
CA ALA A 278 31.03 15.72 -11.47
C ALA A 278 31.60 15.00 -12.70
N ARG A 279 32.93 15.04 -12.88
CA ARG A 279 33.63 14.33 -13.95
C ARG A 279 33.61 12.81 -13.76
N ILE A 280 33.85 12.33 -12.54
CA ILE A 280 33.74 10.90 -12.21
C ILE A 280 32.32 10.43 -12.50
N LEU A 281 31.30 11.17 -12.07
CA LEU A 281 29.90 10.84 -12.36
C LEU A 281 29.57 10.88 -13.86
N PHE A 282 30.16 11.81 -14.62
CA PHE A 282 30.01 11.88 -16.07
C PHE A 282 30.65 10.66 -16.77
N GLN A 283 31.80 10.17 -16.28
CA GLN A 283 32.57 9.08 -16.90
C GLN A 283 32.24 7.68 -16.36
N MET A 284 31.69 7.57 -15.15
CA MET A 284 31.17 6.32 -14.60
C MET A 284 29.87 5.96 -15.34
N ARG A 285 30.00 5.23 -16.44
CA ARG A 285 28.90 4.73 -17.29
C ARG A 285 28.10 3.62 -16.61
N MET A 286 27.57 3.89 -15.42
CA MET A 286 26.64 2.99 -14.73
C MET A 286 25.22 3.50 -14.92
N ARG A 287 24.34 2.56 -15.30
CA ARG A 287 22.88 2.66 -15.53
C ARG A 287 22.06 3.32 -14.40
N LEU A 288 22.70 3.83 -13.34
CA LEU A 288 22.07 4.41 -12.15
C LEU A 288 21.39 5.76 -12.40
N PHE A 289 21.88 6.61 -13.31
CA PHE A 289 21.29 7.94 -13.52
C PHE A 289 20.14 7.96 -14.55
N LEU A 290 20.09 7.00 -15.48
CA LEU A 290 18.96 6.86 -16.40
C LEU A 290 17.68 6.38 -15.71
N LYS A 291 17.76 5.53 -14.68
CA LYS A 291 16.55 5.08 -13.97
C LYS A 291 15.76 6.24 -13.34
N THR A 292 16.45 7.34 -12.99
CA THR A 292 15.82 8.53 -12.40
C THR A 292 15.40 9.55 -13.46
N ALA A 293 16.21 9.78 -14.51
CA ALA A 293 15.94 10.80 -15.53
C ALA A 293 15.08 10.30 -16.72
N VAL A 294 15.24 9.05 -17.15
CA VAL A 294 14.43 8.47 -18.24
C VAL A 294 13.04 8.05 -17.75
N ARG A 295 12.87 7.85 -16.43
CA ARG A 295 11.55 7.73 -15.78
C ARG A 295 10.67 8.98 -15.95
N GLN A 296 11.25 10.15 -16.25
CA GLN A 296 10.52 11.41 -16.43
C GLN A 296 10.32 11.80 -17.91
N ILE A 297 11.06 11.21 -18.87
CA ILE A 297 11.11 11.74 -20.25
C ILE A 297 10.65 10.74 -21.33
N THR A 298 10.78 9.43 -21.14
CA THR A 298 10.36 8.46 -22.18
C THR A 298 9.09 7.72 -21.78
N GLY A 299 7.95 8.38 -21.98
CA GLY A 299 6.72 7.68 -22.31
C GLY A 299 6.90 7.01 -23.68
N SER A 300 6.63 5.71 -23.73
CA SER A 300 6.59 4.87 -24.94
C SER A 300 7.93 4.55 -25.63
N SER A 301 8.44 3.33 -25.39
CA SER A 301 8.80 2.39 -26.46
C SER A 301 9.01 1.01 -25.85
N ARG A 302 8.28 0.02 -26.40
CA ARG A 302 8.19 -1.41 -26.04
C ARG A 302 9.34 -1.98 -25.20
N ARG A 303 9.00 -2.43 -23.99
CA ARG A 303 9.86 -3.24 -23.12
C ARG A 303 9.82 -4.69 -23.57
N GLN A 304 10.98 -5.25 -23.90
CA GLN A 304 11.19 -6.69 -23.83
C GLN A 304 11.34 -7.04 -22.33
N ALA A 305 10.60 -8.06 -21.86
CA ALA A 305 10.37 -8.35 -20.46
C ALA A 305 11.66 -8.63 -19.65
N SER A 306 12.24 -7.58 -19.07
CA SER A 306 12.95 -7.67 -17.79
C SER A 306 11.90 -7.49 -16.69
N THR A 307 11.73 -8.51 -15.85
CA THR A 307 10.65 -8.64 -14.86
C THR A 307 10.40 -7.35 -14.06
N LEU A 308 9.19 -6.79 -14.16
CA LEU A 308 8.83 -5.56 -13.45
C LEU A 308 8.83 -5.83 -11.94
N SER A 309 9.39 -4.89 -11.17
CA SER A 309 9.28 -4.97 -9.72
C SER A 309 7.86 -4.61 -9.26
N HIS A 310 7.49 -5.07 -8.06
CA HIS A 310 6.21 -4.76 -7.43
C HIS A 310 5.95 -3.24 -7.36
N ASN A 311 6.97 -2.43 -7.00
CA ASN A 311 6.85 -0.96 -6.98
C ASN A 311 6.80 -0.34 -8.38
N GLU A 312 7.50 -0.91 -9.36
CA GLU A 312 7.40 -0.45 -10.75
C GLU A 312 5.99 -0.71 -11.32
N LEU A 313 5.38 -1.86 -11.00
CA LEU A 313 4.04 -2.22 -11.43
C LEU A 313 2.97 -1.27 -10.85
N ARG A 314 3.00 -0.98 -9.54
CA ARG A 314 2.10 0.01 -8.92
C ARG A 314 2.22 1.38 -9.57
N ARG A 315 3.45 1.83 -9.83
CA ARG A 315 3.71 3.14 -10.47
C ARG A 315 3.18 3.20 -11.90
N LEU A 316 3.35 2.13 -12.68
CA LEU A 316 2.83 2.05 -14.05
C LEU A 316 1.30 2.10 -14.05
N PHE A 317 0.65 1.42 -13.11
CA PHE A 317 -0.81 1.47 -12.94
C PHE A 317 -1.30 2.90 -12.71
N PHE A 318 -0.76 3.60 -11.72
CA PHE A 318 -1.15 4.99 -11.46
C PHE A 318 -0.84 5.92 -12.63
N SER A 319 0.35 5.82 -13.21
CA SER A 319 0.73 6.67 -14.36
C SER A 319 -0.21 6.49 -15.56
N HIS A 320 -0.64 5.24 -15.81
CA HIS A 320 -1.59 4.93 -16.88
C HIS A 320 -2.94 5.60 -16.62
N PHE A 321 -3.52 5.45 -15.44
CA PHE A 321 -4.84 6.01 -15.14
C PHE A 321 -4.83 7.53 -14.93
N GLU A 322 -3.75 8.11 -14.41
CA GLU A 322 -3.53 9.56 -14.41
C GLU A 322 -3.55 10.12 -15.84
N SER A 323 -2.88 9.45 -16.79
CA SER A 323 -2.89 9.89 -18.20
C SER A 323 -4.28 9.80 -18.85
N HIS A 324 -5.20 9.03 -18.26
CA HIS A 324 -6.61 8.95 -18.64
C HIS A 324 -7.53 9.81 -17.74
N ASN A 325 -6.96 10.84 -17.08
CA ASN A 325 -7.66 11.81 -16.24
C ASN A 325 -8.37 11.21 -15.01
N HIS A 326 -7.86 10.10 -14.46
CA HIS A 326 -8.34 9.60 -13.17
C HIS A 326 -7.64 10.35 -12.04
N VAL A 327 -8.38 10.69 -10.99
CA VAL A 327 -7.81 11.18 -9.74
C VAL A 327 -7.24 9.99 -8.98
N ILE A 328 -5.97 10.04 -8.58
CA ILE A 328 -5.38 9.01 -7.73
C ILE A 328 -5.84 9.23 -6.29
N VAL A 329 -6.53 8.23 -5.75
CA VAL A 329 -7.08 8.25 -4.40
C VAL A 329 -6.26 7.28 -3.54
N PRO A 330 -5.79 7.68 -2.33
CA PRO A 330 -5.15 6.76 -1.40
C PRO A 330 -6.09 5.62 -0.98
N SER A 331 -5.53 4.46 -0.63
CA SER A 331 -6.32 3.35 -0.05
C SER A 331 -7.06 3.82 1.21
N SER A 332 -8.32 3.40 1.37
CA SER A 332 -9.03 3.51 2.64
C SER A 332 -8.53 2.45 3.64
N SER A 333 -8.92 2.62 4.91
CA SER A 333 -8.71 1.61 5.96
C SER A 333 -9.35 0.28 5.59
N ILE A 334 -8.76 -0.82 6.07
CA ILE A 334 -9.35 -2.17 6.03
C ILE A 334 -10.51 -2.35 7.01
N ILE A 335 -10.64 -1.44 7.99
CA ILE A 335 -11.75 -1.38 8.93
C ILE A 335 -12.84 -0.50 8.30
N PRO A 336 -14.05 -1.04 8.04
CA PRO A 336 -15.17 -0.23 7.61
C PRO A 336 -15.45 0.92 8.58
N ARG A 337 -15.94 2.05 8.08
CA ARG A 337 -16.41 3.13 8.95
C ARG A 337 -17.53 2.60 9.85
N GLU A 338 -17.62 3.08 11.08
CA GLU A 338 -18.53 2.55 12.12
C GLU A 338 -20.01 2.45 11.70
N VAL A 339 -20.41 3.18 10.65
CA VAL A 339 -21.77 3.23 10.10
C VAL A 339 -22.07 2.07 9.11
N ASP A 340 -21.06 1.35 8.62
CA ASP A 340 -21.23 0.31 7.58
C ASP A 340 -20.92 -1.10 8.10
N ASP A 341 -21.98 -1.82 8.49
CA ASP A 341 -21.95 -3.21 9.00
C ASP A 341 -22.05 -4.29 7.90
N SER A 342 -22.02 -3.90 6.63
CA SER A 342 -22.27 -4.84 5.52
C SER A 342 -21.15 -5.86 5.30
N VAL A 343 -19.93 -5.56 5.75
CA VAL A 343 -18.75 -6.44 5.69
C VAL A 343 -17.96 -6.35 6.99
N LEU A 344 -17.26 -7.43 7.35
CA LEU A 344 -16.38 -7.42 8.53
C LEU A 344 -15.05 -6.72 8.25
N PHE A 345 -14.49 -6.83 7.05
CA PHE A 345 -13.33 -6.08 6.61
C PHE A 345 -13.59 -5.59 5.19
N VAL A 346 -12.95 -4.49 4.79
CA VAL A 346 -12.96 -4.04 3.40
C VAL A 346 -12.37 -5.14 2.52
N ASN A 347 -13.19 -5.68 1.63
CA ASN A 347 -12.88 -6.89 0.84
C ASN A 347 -12.66 -6.64 -0.66
N SER A 348 -12.90 -5.40 -1.10
CA SER A 348 -12.89 -4.97 -2.50
C SER A 348 -12.61 -3.47 -2.61
N GLY A 349 -12.07 -3.03 -3.75
CA GLY A 349 -11.74 -1.64 -4.02
C GLY A 349 -12.95 -0.72 -4.10
N MET A 350 -14.07 -1.22 -4.63
CA MET A 350 -15.32 -0.44 -4.77
C MET A 350 -15.89 0.02 -3.43
N PHE A 351 -15.56 -0.67 -2.34
CA PHE A 351 -16.08 -0.35 -1.01
C PHE A 351 -15.72 1.08 -0.59
N GLN A 352 -14.54 1.55 -1.00
CA GLN A 352 -14.09 2.92 -0.79
C GLN A 352 -15.05 3.98 -1.36
N PHE A 353 -15.81 3.63 -2.41
CA PHE A 353 -16.69 4.53 -3.16
C PHE A 353 -18.16 4.12 -3.09
N LYS A 354 -18.53 3.21 -2.18
CA LYS A 354 -19.89 2.68 -2.02
C LYS A 354 -20.97 3.76 -2.03
N ASP A 355 -20.78 4.82 -1.25
CA ASP A 355 -21.73 5.93 -1.14
C ASP A 355 -21.95 6.65 -2.47
N ILE A 356 -20.90 6.78 -3.29
CA ILE A 356 -20.99 7.44 -4.60
C ILE A 356 -21.82 6.60 -5.58
N PHE A 357 -21.66 5.27 -5.56
CA PHE A 357 -22.50 4.36 -6.35
C PHE A 357 -23.98 4.41 -5.95
N LEU A 358 -24.25 4.69 -4.67
CA LEU A 358 -25.61 4.80 -4.13
C LEU A 358 -26.19 6.22 -4.25
N GLY A 359 -25.50 7.15 -4.92
CA GLY A 359 -26.02 8.46 -5.28
C GLY A 359 -25.61 9.62 -4.37
N SER A 360 -24.66 9.40 -3.44
CA SER A 360 -24.08 10.49 -2.66
C SER A 360 -23.32 11.46 -3.56
N ARG A 361 -23.50 12.77 -3.30
CA ARG A 361 -22.83 13.81 -4.07
C ARG A 361 -21.32 13.78 -3.82
N SER A 362 -20.55 13.71 -4.89
CA SER A 362 -19.09 13.79 -4.86
C SER A 362 -18.60 14.63 -6.04
N HIS A 363 -17.42 15.24 -5.89
CA HIS A 363 -16.71 15.91 -6.98
C HIS A 363 -15.87 14.91 -7.82
N LEU A 364 -15.72 13.67 -7.35
CA LEU A 364 -15.00 12.62 -8.06
C LEU A 364 -15.85 12.06 -9.20
N THR A 365 -15.35 12.18 -10.43
CA THR A 365 -15.96 11.61 -11.64
C THR A 365 -15.20 10.36 -12.12
N ARG A 366 -13.87 10.39 -12.02
CA ARG A 366 -12.96 9.28 -12.36
C ARG A 366 -11.94 9.12 -11.24
N ALA A 367 -11.73 7.90 -10.77
CA ALA A 367 -10.79 7.61 -9.68
C ALA A 367 -9.95 6.36 -9.97
N ALA A 368 -8.71 6.31 -9.49
CA ALA A 368 -7.91 5.10 -9.48
C ALA A 368 -7.19 4.95 -8.14
N SER A 369 -7.06 3.72 -7.65
CA SER A 369 -6.59 3.38 -6.31
C SER A 369 -6.06 1.95 -6.29
N ILE A 370 -5.22 1.65 -5.31
CA ILE A 370 -4.81 0.30 -4.96
C ILE A 370 -5.29 0.09 -3.52
N GLN A 371 -6.44 -0.57 -3.38
CA GLN A 371 -7.11 -0.72 -2.09
C GLN A 371 -6.57 -1.94 -1.33
N LYS A 372 -6.20 -1.71 -0.07
CA LYS A 372 -5.93 -2.77 0.92
C LYS A 372 -7.22 -3.58 1.14
N CYS A 373 -7.17 -4.88 0.82
CA CYS A 373 -8.31 -5.78 0.99
C CYS A 373 -7.98 -6.91 1.97
N VAL A 374 -8.89 -7.20 2.90
CA VAL A 374 -8.82 -8.37 3.77
C VAL A 374 -10.02 -9.27 3.54
N ARG A 375 -9.76 -10.54 3.19
CA ARG A 375 -10.76 -11.61 3.03
C ARG A 375 -10.60 -12.67 4.11
N ALA A 376 -10.98 -12.29 5.32
CA ALA A 376 -10.98 -13.18 6.46
C ALA A 376 -12.24 -12.97 7.31
N GLY A 377 -13.17 -13.92 7.23
CA GLY A 377 -14.50 -13.83 7.81
C GLY A 377 -15.58 -13.29 6.85
N GLY A 378 -16.85 -13.54 7.18
CA GLY A 378 -17.99 -13.13 6.34
C GLY A 378 -18.28 -14.07 5.16
N LYS A 379 -18.84 -13.53 4.06
CA LYS A 379 -19.18 -14.26 2.83
C LYS A 379 -17.93 -14.64 2.01
N HIS A 380 -16.94 -13.75 1.98
CA HIS A 380 -15.68 -13.91 1.26
C HIS A 380 -14.58 -14.16 2.28
N ASN A 381 -14.23 -15.44 2.49
CA ASN A 381 -13.34 -15.87 3.56
C ASN A 381 -12.31 -16.87 3.02
N ASP A 382 -11.13 -16.36 2.73
CA ASP A 382 -10.05 -17.15 2.11
C ASP A 382 -9.07 -17.68 3.17
N LEU A 383 -9.38 -17.47 4.47
CA LEU A 383 -8.50 -17.81 5.58
C LEU A 383 -8.04 -19.28 5.53
N GLU A 384 -8.94 -20.23 5.30
CA GLU A 384 -8.59 -21.65 5.30
C GLU A 384 -7.92 -22.11 3.98
N ASP A 385 -8.06 -21.32 2.91
CA ASP A 385 -7.51 -21.62 1.58
C ASP A 385 -6.05 -21.19 1.46
N VAL A 386 -5.66 -20.11 2.14
CA VAL A 386 -4.26 -19.69 2.22
C VAL A 386 -3.39 -20.82 2.76
N GLY A 387 -2.33 -21.12 1.99
CA GLY A 387 -1.40 -22.22 2.23
C GLY A 387 -1.73 -23.50 1.46
N ARG A 388 -2.99 -23.73 1.09
CA ARG A 388 -3.42 -24.92 0.34
C ARG A 388 -3.20 -24.78 -1.16
N ASP A 389 -3.31 -23.56 -1.68
CA ASP A 389 -2.98 -23.23 -3.06
C ASP A 389 -1.99 -22.06 -3.17
N LEU A 390 -1.77 -21.64 -4.41
CA LEU A 390 -0.73 -20.69 -4.81
C LEU A 390 -1.26 -19.28 -5.09
N HIS A 391 -2.55 -19.02 -4.87
CA HIS A 391 -3.21 -17.81 -5.37
C HIS A 391 -4.12 -17.09 -4.37
N HIS A 392 -4.62 -17.77 -3.34
CA HIS A 392 -5.43 -17.14 -2.31
C HIS A 392 -4.59 -16.42 -1.25
N HIS A 393 -5.14 -15.31 -0.76
CA HIS A 393 -4.53 -14.45 0.22
C HIS A 393 -5.57 -13.98 1.23
N THR A 394 -5.20 -13.87 2.51
CA THR A 394 -6.07 -13.18 3.47
C THR A 394 -5.97 -11.68 3.31
N PHE A 395 -4.79 -11.18 2.95
CA PHE A 395 -4.54 -9.78 2.63
C PHE A 395 -3.94 -9.67 1.23
N PHE A 396 -4.56 -8.86 0.38
CA PHE A 396 -4.08 -8.58 -0.97
C PHE A 396 -4.42 -7.15 -1.36
N GLU A 397 -3.76 -6.67 -2.40
CA GLU A 397 -4.00 -5.35 -2.95
C GLU A 397 -4.89 -5.43 -4.18
N MET A 398 -6.01 -4.70 -4.16
CA MET A 398 -6.92 -4.63 -5.31
C MET A 398 -6.67 -3.34 -6.08
N MET A 399 -6.06 -3.45 -7.25
CA MET A 399 -5.89 -2.36 -8.19
C MET A 399 -7.23 -2.10 -8.88
N GLY A 400 -7.68 -0.85 -8.90
CA GLY A 400 -8.95 -0.50 -9.52
C GLY A 400 -8.98 0.91 -10.08
N ASN A 401 -9.80 1.08 -11.10
CA ASN A 401 -10.23 2.36 -11.64
C ASN A 401 -11.76 2.40 -11.71
N TRP A 402 -12.32 3.57 -11.44
CA TRP A 402 -13.74 3.81 -11.29
C TRP A 402 -14.20 4.99 -12.12
N ALA A 403 -15.40 4.87 -12.68
CA ALA A 403 -16.15 5.98 -13.25
C ALA A 403 -17.49 6.11 -12.54
N PHE A 404 -17.85 7.34 -12.19
CA PHE A 404 -19.12 7.64 -11.56
C PHE A 404 -20.04 8.41 -12.51
N SER A 405 -21.34 8.14 -12.43
CA SER A 405 -22.37 8.92 -13.14
C SER A 405 -22.13 9.00 -14.65
N ASN A 406 -21.87 7.86 -15.29
CA ASN A 406 -21.60 7.74 -16.73
C ASN A 406 -20.37 8.55 -17.23
N ALA A 407 -19.37 8.81 -16.37
CA ALA A 407 -18.17 9.57 -16.73
C ALA A 407 -17.37 8.99 -17.91
N TYR A 408 -17.49 7.68 -18.18
CA TYR A 408 -17.07 7.04 -19.42
C TYR A 408 -17.87 5.77 -19.73
N SER A 409 -17.78 5.32 -20.98
CA SER A 409 -18.51 4.15 -21.50
C SER A 409 -17.84 2.82 -21.17
N LYS A 410 -18.57 1.71 -21.33
CA LYS A 410 -18.01 0.36 -21.25
C LYS A 410 -16.83 0.16 -22.21
N GLU A 411 -16.93 0.72 -23.43
CA GLU A 411 -15.87 0.61 -24.43
C GLU A 411 -14.58 1.31 -23.98
N GLU A 412 -14.69 2.50 -23.39
CA GLU A 412 -13.53 3.20 -22.83
C GLU A 412 -12.91 2.38 -21.68
N ALA A 413 -13.73 1.80 -20.80
CA ALA A 413 -13.27 0.92 -19.72
C ALA A 413 -12.44 -0.27 -20.27
N CYS A 414 -13.01 -1.04 -21.20
CA CYS A 414 -12.35 -2.19 -21.80
C CYS A 414 -11.06 -1.79 -22.54
N ARG A 415 -11.07 -0.68 -23.28
CA ARG A 415 -9.88 -0.17 -24.00
C ARG A 415 -8.77 0.25 -23.04
N MET A 416 -9.09 0.93 -21.94
CA MET A 416 -8.09 1.33 -20.94
C MET A 416 -7.48 0.13 -20.23
N SER A 417 -8.30 -0.86 -19.84
CA SER A 417 -7.81 -2.10 -19.21
C SER A 417 -6.95 -2.92 -20.18
N TRP A 418 -7.39 -3.06 -21.43
CA TRP A 418 -6.63 -3.77 -22.46
C TRP A 418 -5.30 -3.06 -22.78
N GLY A 419 -5.33 -1.74 -22.97
CA GLY A 419 -4.13 -0.94 -23.23
C GLY A 419 -3.13 -1.00 -22.07
N PHE A 420 -3.60 -1.03 -20.83
CA PHE A 420 -2.72 -1.24 -19.68
C PHE A 420 -2.00 -2.60 -19.77
N LEU A 421 -2.75 -3.69 -19.93
CA LEU A 421 -2.17 -5.04 -19.94
C LEU A 421 -1.26 -5.27 -21.15
N CYS A 422 -1.70 -4.89 -22.35
CA CYS A 422 -0.98 -5.21 -23.59
C CYS A 422 0.06 -4.15 -23.97
N ASP A 423 -0.26 -2.85 -23.86
CA ASP A 423 0.62 -1.79 -24.36
C ASP A 423 1.60 -1.29 -23.28
N VAL A 424 1.13 -1.16 -22.03
CA VAL A 424 1.95 -0.65 -20.92
C VAL A 424 2.77 -1.77 -20.27
N ILE A 425 2.12 -2.87 -19.90
CA ILE A 425 2.76 -4.01 -19.24
C ILE A 425 3.43 -4.94 -20.24
N GLY A 426 2.90 -5.08 -21.45
CA GLY A 426 3.47 -5.93 -22.50
C GLY A 426 3.01 -7.39 -22.44
N ILE A 427 1.84 -7.67 -21.86
CA ILE A 427 1.24 -9.00 -21.89
C ILE A 427 0.83 -9.32 -23.33
N ASP A 428 1.27 -10.49 -23.81
CA ASP A 428 0.90 -10.99 -25.14
C ASP A 428 -0.62 -11.13 -25.26
N PRO A 429 -1.28 -10.35 -26.16
CA PRO A 429 -2.70 -10.48 -26.45
C PRO A 429 -3.12 -11.91 -26.79
N ALA A 430 -2.22 -12.70 -27.40
CA ALA A 430 -2.47 -14.08 -27.77
C ALA A 430 -2.59 -15.03 -26.56
N ARG A 431 -2.41 -14.55 -25.34
CA ARG A 431 -2.62 -15.33 -24.10
C ARG A 431 -3.84 -14.87 -23.29
N LEU A 432 -4.54 -13.83 -23.76
CA LEU A 432 -5.68 -13.27 -23.06
C LEU A 432 -7.01 -13.83 -23.60
N TYR A 433 -7.91 -14.08 -22.67
CA TYR A 433 -9.30 -14.49 -22.88
C TYR A 433 -10.19 -13.51 -22.11
N VAL A 434 -11.39 -13.26 -22.61
CA VAL A 434 -12.35 -12.38 -21.94
C VAL A 434 -13.71 -13.04 -21.82
N THR A 435 -14.46 -12.65 -20.80
CA THR A 435 -15.81 -13.17 -20.57
C THR A 435 -16.87 -12.09 -20.74
N TYR A 436 -18.13 -12.46 -20.92
CA TYR A 436 -19.25 -11.50 -20.90
C TYR A 436 -20.51 -12.12 -20.31
N TYR A 437 -21.37 -11.27 -19.75
CA TYR A 437 -22.61 -11.71 -19.14
C TYR A 437 -23.61 -12.28 -20.17
N ALA A 438 -23.96 -13.54 -20.01
CA ALA A 438 -24.85 -14.30 -20.89
C ALA A 438 -26.34 -14.12 -20.57
N GLY A 439 -26.69 -13.27 -19.60
CA GLY A 439 -28.08 -13.00 -19.21
C GLY A 439 -28.62 -13.99 -18.17
N SER A 440 -29.67 -13.55 -17.47
CA SER A 440 -30.40 -14.37 -16.51
C SER A 440 -31.90 -14.12 -16.61
N GLN A 441 -32.63 -15.14 -17.10
CA GLN A 441 -34.09 -15.12 -17.11
C GLN A 441 -34.67 -15.05 -15.69
N LYS A 442 -33.98 -15.63 -14.69
CA LYS A 442 -34.38 -15.58 -13.29
C LYS A 442 -34.32 -14.18 -12.70
N LEU A 443 -33.37 -13.36 -13.14
CA LEU A 443 -33.20 -11.98 -12.68
C LEU A 443 -33.88 -10.96 -13.60
N GLY A 444 -34.38 -11.39 -14.77
CA GLY A 444 -34.96 -10.49 -15.78
C GLY A 444 -33.91 -9.61 -16.48
N ILE A 445 -32.64 -10.01 -16.48
CA ILE A 445 -31.53 -9.22 -17.05
C ILE A 445 -31.07 -9.88 -18.36
N PRO A 446 -31.07 -9.14 -19.50
CA PRO A 446 -30.68 -9.69 -20.79
C PRO A 446 -29.17 -9.97 -20.88
N PRO A 447 -28.72 -10.75 -21.88
CA PRO A 447 -27.30 -10.89 -22.20
C PRO A 447 -26.65 -9.56 -22.58
N ASP A 448 -25.42 -9.33 -22.11
CA ASP A 448 -24.64 -8.13 -22.40
C ASP A 448 -23.87 -8.28 -23.74
N ASN A 449 -24.61 -8.31 -24.84
CA ASN A 449 -24.05 -8.43 -26.19
C ASN A 449 -23.20 -7.20 -26.58
N GLU A 450 -23.46 -6.04 -25.99
CA GLU A 450 -22.67 -4.83 -26.21
C GLU A 450 -21.20 -5.06 -25.83
N THR A 451 -20.96 -5.65 -24.66
CA THR A 451 -19.61 -5.97 -24.17
C THR A 451 -18.90 -6.99 -25.05
N LYS A 452 -19.62 -8.00 -25.56
CA LYS A 452 -19.10 -8.94 -26.56
C LYS A 452 -18.60 -8.20 -27.82
N ASP A 453 -19.40 -7.28 -28.34
CA ASP A 453 -19.06 -6.53 -29.54
C ASP A 453 -17.92 -5.53 -29.31
N ILE A 454 -17.81 -4.96 -28.10
CA ILE A 454 -16.68 -4.12 -27.68
C ILE A 454 -15.37 -4.91 -27.79
N TRP A 455 -15.31 -6.14 -27.25
CA TRP A 455 -14.09 -6.96 -27.31
C TRP A 455 -13.70 -7.34 -28.74
N LYS A 456 -14.68 -7.61 -29.61
CA LYS A 456 -14.44 -7.80 -31.05
C LYS A 456 -13.84 -6.55 -31.70
N ARG A 457 -14.35 -5.34 -31.36
CA ARG A 457 -13.80 -4.06 -31.85
C ARG A 457 -12.41 -3.75 -31.32
N ILE A 458 -12.05 -4.24 -30.13
CA ILE A 458 -10.70 -4.14 -29.58
C ILE A 458 -9.73 -5.05 -30.34
N GLY A 459 -10.22 -6.14 -30.92
CA GLY A 459 -9.47 -7.03 -31.81
C GLY A 459 -9.32 -8.47 -31.31
N LEU A 460 -10.10 -8.89 -30.30
CA LEU A 460 -10.09 -10.28 -29.86
C LEU A 460 -10.90 -11.17 -30.81
N PRO A 461 -10.42 -12.37 -31.13
CA PRO A 461 -11.17 -13.34 -31.92
C PRO A 461 -12.32 -13.97 -31.10
N ASP A 462 -13.36 -14.41 -31.82
CA ASP A 462 -14.62 -14.91 -31.23
C ASP A 462 -14.44 -16.10 -30.28
N ASP A 463 -13.46 -16.96 -30.54
CA ASP A 463 -13.15 -18.15 -29.73
C ASP A 463 -12.55 -17.82 -28.36
N ARG A 464 -12.22 -16.55 -28.12
CA ARG A 464 -11.66 -16.04 -26.85
C ARG A 464 -12.62 -15.17 -26.05
N ILE A 465 -13.85 -14.99 -26.54
CA ILE A 465 -14.89 -14.20 -25.90
C ILE A 465 -15.97 -15.16 -25.37
N VAL A 466 -15.87 -15.54 -24.10
CA VAL A 466 -16.61 -16.66 -23.52
C VAL A 466 -17.83 -16.19 -22.70
N PRO A 467 -19.04 -16.71 -22.93
CA PRO A 467 -20.23 -16.33 -22.15
C PRO A 467 -20.28 -17.00 -20.77
N PHE A 468 -20.58 -16.25 -19.70
CA PHE A 468 -20.92 -16.79 -18.38
C PHE A 468 -22.16 -16.14 -17.77
N LYS A 469 -22.78 -16.80 -16.79
CA LYS A 469 -24.00 -16.30 -16.13
C LYS A 469 -23.69 -15.76 -14.74
N SER A 470 -23.66 -16.64 -13.75
CA SER A 470 -23.46 -16.28 -12.34
C SER A 470 -22.12 -15.59 -12.10
N GLU A 471 -21.10 -16.00 -12.84
CA GLU A 471 -19.72 -15.53 -12.71
C GLU A 471 -19.59 -14.07 -13.17
N ASN A 472 -20.26 -13.71 -14.28
CA ASN A 472 -20.29 -12.35 -14.81
C ASN A 472 -21.45 -11.49 -14.27
N PHE A 473 -21.96 -11.79 -13.07
CA PHE A 473 -22.90 -10.91 -12.37
C PHE A 473 -22.36 -10.60 -10.98
N TRP A 474 -21.73 -9.44 -10.86
CA TRP A 474 -21.02 -9.06 -9.65
C TRP A 474 -21.95 -8.36 -8.65
N GLU A 475 -21.82 -8.74 -7.38
CA GLU A 475 -22.60 -8.19 -6.28
C GLU A 475 -21.75 -8.07 -5.02
N MET A 476 -21.76 -6.87 -4.41
CA MET A 476 -20.96 -6.58 -3.21
C MET A 476 -21.31 -7.48 -2.02
N GLY A 477 -22.59 -7.80 -1.84
CA GLY A 477 -23.09 -8.49 -0.67
C GLY A 477 -24.52 -8.98 -0.85
N SER A 478 -25.25 -9.19 0.25
CA SER A 478 -26.68 -9.57 0.17
C SER A 478 -27.60 -8.40 -0.22
N VAL A 479 -27.09 -7.17 -0.11
CA VAL A 479 -27.71 -5.88 -0.44
C VAL A 479 -26.61 -4.96 -0.97
N GLY A 480 -26.93 -4.03 -1.88
CA GLY A 480 -26.00 -3.02 -2.37
C GLY A 480 -25.91 -2.93 -3.90
N PRO A 481 -24.97 -2.12 -4.44
CA PRO A 481 -24.79 -1.97 -5.88
C PRO A 481 -24.33 -3.28 -6.53
N CYS A 482 -24.84 -3.57 -7.72
CA CYS A 482 -24.53 -4.76 -8.51
C CYS A 482 -24.67 -4.51 -10.02
N GLY A 483 -24.15 -5.44 -10.81
CA GLY A 483 -24.26 -5.35 -12.26
C GLY A 483 -23.58 -6.47 -13.05
N PRO A 484 -23.86 -6.55 -14.36
CA PRO A 484 -23.13 -7.43 -15.25
C PRO A 484 -21.66 -7.03 -15.31
N SER A 485 -20.78 -8.00 -15.59
CA SER A 485 -19.35 -7.75 -15.70
C SER A 485 -18.71 -8.50 -16.87
N THR A 486 -17.46 -8.15 -17.14
CA THR A 486 -16.54 -8.87 -18.02
C THR A 486 -15.24 -9.10 -17.27
N GLU A 487 -14.67 -10.28 -17.38
CA GLU A 487 -13.39 -10.62 -16.76
C GLU A 487 -12.34 -10.84 -17.84
N ILE A 488 -11.10 -10.47 -17.54
CA ILE A 488 -9.93 -10.72 -18.37
C ILE A 488 -9.11 -11.84 -17.70
N HIS A 489 -8.87 -12.91 -18.45
CA HIS A 489 -8.12 -14.07 -18.02
C HIS A 489 -6.82 -14.22 -18.81
N PHE A 490 -5.81 -14.80 -18.17
CA PHE A 490 -4.50 -15.07 -18.76
C PHE A 490 -4.15 -16.55 -18.70
N ASP A 491 -3.79 -17.12 -19.84
CA ASP A 491 -3.30 -18.49 -19.96
C ASP A 491 -1.80 -18.57 -19.64
N ARG A 492 -1.45 -19.24 -18.53
CA ARG A 492 -0.08 -19.45 -18.06
C ARG A 492 0.73 -20.42 -18.93
N ILE A 493 0.10 -21.32 -19.68
CA ILE A 493 0.78 -22.34 -20.47
C ILE A 493 1.25 -21.76 -21.80
N GLY A 494 0.39 -21.02 -22.51
CA GLY A 494 0.78 -20.31 -23.71
C GLY A 494 -0.30 -20.21 -24.78
N PRO A 495 -0.04 -19.44 -25.86
CA PRO A 495 -1.06 -18.99 -26.81
C PRO A 495 -1.63 -20.08 -27.75
N ASN A 496 -0.98 -21.24 -27.85
CA ASN A 496 -1.31 -22.32 -28.80
C ASN A 496 -2.18 -23.42 -28.20
N ARG A 497 -3.09 -23.06 -27.28
CA ARG A 497 -3.94 -23.99 -26.53
C ARG A 497 -5.42 -23.74 -26.82
N PRO A 498 -5.99 -24.30 -27.90
CA PRO A 498 -7.39 -24.06 -28.29
C PRO A 498 -8.40 -24.41 -27.19
N GLU A 499 -8.08 -25.38 -26.33
CA GLU A 499 -8.93 -25.78 -25.21
C GLU A 499 -8.92 -24.79 -24.02
N ALA A 500 -8.02 -23.81 -23.98
CA ALA A 500 -7.92 -22.86 -22.87
C ALA A 500 -9.21 -22.04 -22.68
N SER A 501 -9.94 -21.74 -23.76
CA SER A 501 -11.28 -21.13 -23.69
C SER A 501 -12.27 -21.92 -22.82
N ARG A 502 -12.16 -23.25 -22.78
CA ARG A 502 -13.02 -24.14 -21.98
C ARG A 502 -12.59 -24.24 -20.52
N LEU A 503 -11.41 -23.69 -20.19
CA LEU A 503 -10.78 -23.76 -18.88
C LEU A 503 -10.88 -22.43 -18.12
N VAL A 504 -11.28 -21.35 -18.80
CA VAL A 504 -11.69 -20.08 -18.19
C VAL A 504 -12.68 -20.36 -17.05
N ASN A 505 -12.41 -19.79 -15.87
CA ASN A 505 -13.19 -19.99 -14.63
C ASN A 505 -13.33 -21.46 -14.17
N ARG A 506 -12.42 -22.36 -14.60
CA ARG A 506 -12.43 -23.78 -14.20
C ARG A 506 -11.08 -24.32 -13.75
N ASP A 507 -9.98 -23.79 -14.29
CA ASP A 507 -8.65 -24.33 -14.08
C ASP A 507 -7.64 -23.23 -13.75
N ASN A 508 -6.73 -23.50 -12.82
CA ASN A 508 -5.72 -22.53 -12.35
C ASN A 508 -4.66 -22.19 -13.41
N SER A 509 -4.56 -22.96 -14.51
CA SER A 509 -3.72 -22.59 -15.66
C SER A 509 -4.24 -21.36 -16.42
N VAL A 510 -5.51 -20.99 -16.23
CA VAL A 510 -6.14 -19.81 -16.84
C VAL A 510 -6.64 -18.88 -15.73
N VAL A 511 -5.80 -17.91 -15.35
CA VAL A 511 -6.00 -17.07 -14.16
C VAL A 511 -6.80 -15.82 -14.50
N GLU A 512 -7.84 -15.55 -13.70
CA GLU A 512 -8.55 -14.27 -13.73
C GLU A 512 -7.64 -13.15 -13.21
N LEU A 513 -7.38 -12.16 -14.07
CA LEU A 513 -6.56 -11.00 -13.74
C LEU A 513 -7.40 -9.79 -13.32
N TRP A 514 -8.44 -9.47 -14.09
CA TRP A 514 -9.16 -8.19 -13.94
C TRP A 514 -10.66 -8.39 -14.20
N ASN A 515 -11.49 -7.97 -13.25
CA ASN A 515 -12.94 -7.90 -13.40
C ASN A 515 -13.37 -6.45 -13.65
N ILE A 516 -14.18 -6.23 -14.68
CA ILE A 516 -14.74 -4.92 -15.06
C ILE A 516 -16.27 -5.03 -14.91
N VAL A 517 -16.79 -4.41 -13.87
CA VAL A 517 -18.20 -4.43 -13.46
C VAL A 517 -18.90 -3.17 -13.94
N PHE A 518 -20.03 -3.37 -14.63
CA PHE A 518 -20.90 -2.30 -15.10
C PHE A 518 -22.04 -2.13 -14.09
N ILE A 519 -21.78 -1.37 -13.03
CA ILE A 519 -22.75 -1.15 -11.95
C ILE A 519 -23.92 -0.33 -12.51
N SER A 520 -25.07 -0.98 -12.67
CA SER A 520 -26.30 -0.38 -13.20
C SER A 520 -27.53 -0.73 -12.38
N TYR A 521 -27.35 -1.53 -11.32
CA TYR A 521 -28.42 -2.03 -10.48
C TYR A 521 -28.08 -1.94 -8.99
N GLU A 522 -29.11 -2.04 -8.17
CA GLU A 522 -29.01 -2.19 -6.73
C GLU A 522 -29.85 -3.39 -6.28
N ARG A 523 -29.25 -4.30 -5.51
CA ARG A 523 -29.97 -5.38 -4.84
C ARG A 523 -30.55 -4.85 -3.53
N LYS A 524 -31.87 -4.90 -3.42
CA LYS A 524 -32.61 -4.54 -2.20
C LYS A 524 -32.68 -5.72 -1.21
N PRO A 525 -32.99 -5.48 0.09
CA PRO A 525 -33.08 -6.53 1.12
C PRO A 525 -34.04 -7.68 0.79
N ASN A 526 -35.13 -7.40 0.07
CA ASN A 526 -36.10 -8.38 -0.43
C ASN A 526 -35.58 -9.21 -1.63
N LYS A 527 -34.30 -9.07 -1.99
CA LYS A 527 -33.61 -9.66 -3.15
C LYS A 527 -34.08 -9.16 -4.51
N SER A 528 -34.97 -8.17 -4.59
CA SER A 528 -35.30 -7.53 -5.87
C SER A 528 -34.13 -6.70 -6.37
N ILE A 529 -33.94 -6.68 -7.68
CA ILE A 529 -32.92 -5.88 -8.36
C ILE A 529 -33.64 -4.67 -8.97
N VAL A 530 -33.20 -3.46 -8.63
CA VAL A 530 -33.72 -2.22 -9.19
C VAL A 530 -32.64 -1.48 -9.96
N HIS A 531 -33.03 -0.72 -10.98
CA HIS A 531 -32.09 0.10 -11.73
C HIS A 531 -31.60 1.29 -10.91
N LEU A 532 -30.30 1.58 -11.01
CA LEU A 532 -29.73 2.82 -10.48
C LEU A 532 -30.03 4.00 -11.42
N PRO A 533 -30.12 5.23 -10.91
CA PRO A 533 -30.37 6.43 -11.73
C PRO A 533 -29.26 6.73 -12.75
N ALA A 534 -28.04 6.26 -12.48
CA ALA A 534 -26.90 6.36 -13.37
C ALA A 534 -26.13 5.03 -13.38
N THR A 535 -25.34 4.81 -14.43
CA THR A 535 -24.42 3.67 -14.49
C THR A 535 -23.02 4.10 -14.09
N HIS A 536 -22.28 3.17 -13.54
CA HIS A 536 -20.95 3.37 -13.01
C HIS A 536 -20.04 2.24 -13.50
N ILE A 537 -18.74 2.50 -13.52
CA ILE A 537 -17.73 1.48 -13.81
C ILE A 537 -16.97 1.22 -12.52
N ASP A 538 -16.90 -0.06 -12.16
CA ASP A 538 -16.06 -0.57 -11.09
C ASP A 538 -15.13 -1.62 -11.66
N THR A 539 -13.84 -1.53 -11.32
CA THR A 539 -12.88 -2.52 -11.77
C THR A 539 -12.02 -2.99 -10.61
N GLY A 540 -11.68 -4.27 -10.63
CA GLY A 540 -10.85 -4.91 -9.61
C GLY A 540 -9.87 -5.89 -10.24
N MET A 541 -8.58 -5.63 -10.05
CA MET A 541 -7.46 -6.46 -10.48
C MET A 541 -6.62 -6.84 -9.28
N GLY A 542 -6.36 -8.13 -9.10
CA GLY A 542 -5.52 -8.62 -8.02
C GLY A 542 -4.05 -8.30 -8.30
N PHE A 543 -3.43 -7.46 -7.47
CA PHE A 543 -2.05 -7.04 -7.65
C PHE A 543 -1.07 -8.23 -7.64
N GLU A 544 -1.19 -9.11 -6.64
CA GLU A 544 -0.33 -10.28 -6.48
C GLU A 544 -0.44 -11.24 -7.67
N ARG A 545 -1.65 -11.38 -8.25
CA ARG A 545 -1.88 -12.19 -9.45
C ARG A 545 -1.24 -11.57 -10.68
N LEU A 546 -1.41 -10.26 -10.88
CA LEU A 546 -0.77 -9.57 -12.01
C LEU A 546 0.76 -9.64 -11.87
N LEU A 547 1.29 -9.47 -10.66
CA LEU A 547 2.72 -9.52 -10.40
C LEU A 547 3.31 -10.88 -10.77
N SER A 548 2.66 -11.99 -10.41
CA SER A 548 3.13 -13.33 -10.78
C SER A 548 3.13 -13.57 -12.29
N VAL A 549 2.11 -13.06 -13.00
CA VAL A 549 2.08 -13.10 -14.47
C VAL A 549 3.22 -12.30 -15.09
N VAL A 550 3.43 -11.07 -14.61
CA VAL A 550 4.47 -10.16 -15.12
C VAL A 550 5.88 -10.66 -14.82
N GLN A 551 6.06 -11.35 -13.70
CA GLN A 551 7.33 -11.98 -13.33
C GLN A 551 7.50 -13.39 -13.91
N ASN A 552 6.48 -13.89 -14.62
CA ASN A 552 6.45 -15.22 -15.22
C ASN A 552 6.76 -16.34 -14.21
N VAL A 553 6.10 -16.29 -13.05
CA VAL A 553 6.14 -17.32 -12.00
C VAL A 553 4.75 -17.89 -11.77
N ASP A 554 4.68 -19.18 -11.43
CA ASP A 554 3.40 -19.92 -11.36
C ASP A 554 2.56 -19.60 -10.12
N SER A 555 3.19 -19.10 -9.06
CA SER A 555 2.55 -18.77 -7.78
C SER A 555 2.63 -17.27 -7.49
N ASN A 556 1.62 -16.74 -6.83
CA ASN A 556 1.68 -15.38 -6.26
C ASN A 556 2.81 -15.25 -5.23
N PHE A 557 3.07 -16.33 -4.49
CA PHE A 557 4.07 -16.40 -3.44
C PHE A 557 5.50 -16.53 -3.98
N ASP A 558 5.68 -16.90 -5.24
CA ASP A 558 7.02 -17.06 -5.81
C ASP A 558 7.59 -15.72 -6.31
N THR A 559 6.77 -14.66 -6.28
CA THR A 559 7.18 -13.31 -6.66
C THR A 559 8.21 -12.72 -5.71
N GLU A 560 8.96 -11.72 -6.17
CA GLU A 560 9.95 -11.02 -5.35
C GLU A 560 9.35 -10.37 -4.09
N LEU A 561 8.02 -10.18 -4.05
CA LEU A 561 7.31 -9.60 -2.92
C LEU A 561 7.41 -10.47 -1.66
N PHE A 562 7.45 -11.81 -1.83
CA PHE A 562 7.42 -12.75 -0.70
C PHE A 562 8.79 -13.34 -0.33
N GLN A 563 9.73 -13.35 -1.26
CA GLN A 563 11.08 -13.92 -1.04
C GLN A 563 11.79 -13.38 0.21
N PRO A 564 11.74 -12.07 0.55
CA PRO A 564 12.36 -11.55 1.77
C PRO A 564 11.81 -12.20 3.04
N MET A 565 10.48 -12.41 3.10
CA MET A 565 9.83 -13.05 4.25
C MET A 565 10.20 -14.53 4.36
N PHE A 566 10.22 -15.27 3.25
CA PHE A 566 10.66 -16.67 3.25
C PHE A 566 12.11 -16.83 3.67
N ASN A 567 12.99 -15.95 3.20
CA ASN A 567 14.39 -15.92 3.64
C ASN A 567 14.49 -15.67 5.15
N LYS A 568 13.73 -14.69 5.67
CA LYS A 568 13.72 -14.42 7.12
C LYS A 568 13.18 -15.60 7.92
N ILE A 569 12.08 -16.24 7.51
CA ILE A 569 11.57 -17.46 8.15
C ILE A 569 12.65 -18.54 8.15
N LYS A 570 13.33 -18.76 7.02
CA LYS A 570 14.40 -19.77 6.93
C LYS A 570 15.55 -19.49 7.91
N THR A 571 15.88 -18.23 8.19
CA THR A 571 16.91 -17.88 9.20
C THR A 571 16.50 -18.17 10.65
N LEU A 572 15.20 -18.28 10.92
CA LEU A 572 14.66 -18.47 12.27
C LEU A 572 14.39 -19.94 12.60
N VAL A 573 14.31 -20.81 11.60
CA VAL A 573 14.06 -22.26 11.76
C VAL A 573 15.38 -23.04 11.79
N PRO A 574 15.40 -24.27 12.34
CA PRO A 574 16.58 -25.13 12.33
C PRO A 574 17.17 -25.35 10.92
N ALA A 575 18.48 -25.64 10.86
CA ALA A 575 19.22 -25.74 9.61
C ALA A 575 18.66 -26.85 8.70
N GLU A 576 18.13 -27.92 9.28
CA GLU A 576 17.60 -29.13 8.63
C GLU A 576 16.27 -28.89 7.91
N ILE A 577 15.52 -27.84 8.31
CA ILE A 577 14.26 -27.48 7.64
C ILE A 577 14.58 -26.91 6.25
N PRO A 578 14.03 -27.48 5.16
CA PRO A 578 14.33 -27.01 3.81
C PRO A 578 13.82 -25.59 3.58
N CYS A 579 14.42 -24.92 2.60
CA CYS A 579 13.89 -23.67 2.07
C CYS A 579 12.55 -23.93 1.36
N TYR A 580 11.73 -22.89 1.30
CA TYR A 580 10.48 -22.91 0.53
C TYR A 580 10.73 -23.35 -0.92
N SER A 581 9.91 -24.27 -1.42
CA SER A 581 10.09 -24.91 -2.74
C SER A 581 8.90 -24.79 -3.70
N GLY A 582 7.84 -24.08 -3.32
CA GLY A 582 6.65 -23.85 -4.17
C GLY A 582 5.66 -25.01 -4.24
N ARG A 583 5.82 -26.08 -3.45
CA ARG A 583 5.00 -27.29 -3.56
C ARG A 583 3.65 -27.14 -2.86
N VAL A 584 2.67 -27.90 -3.32
CA VAL A 584 1.30 -27.95 -2.80
C VAL A 584 0.77 -29.39 -2.71
N GLY A 585 -0.27 -29.59 -1.89
CA GLY A 585 -0.95 -30.88 -1.79
C GLY A 585 -0.02 -32.01 -1.36
N LYS A 586 -0.03 -33.12 -2.11
CA LYS A 586 0.79 -34.31 -1.79
C LYS A 586 2.29 -34.10 -2.01
N GLU A 587 2.67 -33.11 -2.80
CA GLU A 587 4.08 -32.80 -3.08
C GLU A 587 4.72 -31.96 -1.97
N ASP A 588 3.89 -31.24 -1.19
CA ASP A 588 4.31 -30.52 0.01
C ASP A 588 4.41 -31.48 1.19
N VAL A 589 5.50 -32.25 1.20
CA VAL A 589 5.79 -33.24 2.24
C VAL A 589 5.82 -32.56 3.62
N GLU A 590 5.00 -33.06 4.54
CA GLU A 590 4.75 -32.49 5.88
C GLU A 590 4.03 -31.13 5.92
N GLY A 591 3.65 -30.56 4.77
CA GLY A 591 2.94 -29.28 4.69
C GLY A 591 3.81 -28.06 5.02
N ARG A 592 5.12 -28.14 4.79
CA ARG A 592 6.08 -27.08 5.16
C ARG A 592 5.93 -25.84 4.29
N ASP A 593 5.79 -26.00 2.98
CA ASP A 593 5.63 -24.88 2.05
C ASP A 593 4.30 -24.14 2.30
N ALA A 594 3.25 -24.87 2.67
CA ALA A 594 1.99 -24.29 3.12
C ALA A 594 2.18 -23.37 4.33
N VAL A 595 3.01 -23.75 5.29
CA VAL A 595 3.28 -22.94 6.49
C VAL A 595 4.12 -21.70 6.16
N TYR A 596 5.11 -21.80 5.27
CA TYR A 596 5.82 -20.61 4.76
C TYR A 596 4.83 -19.59 4.17
N ARG A 597 3.93 -20.04 3.28
CA ARG A 597 2.89 -19.19 2.67
C ARG A 597 1.97 -18.56 3.71
N ILE A 598 1.46 -19.37 4.66
CA ILE A 598 0.58 -18.90 5.74
C ILE A 598 1.27 -17.83 6.59
N MET A 599 2.53 -18.05 7.00
CA MET A 599 3.27 -17.08 7.81
C MET A 599 3.49 -15.76 7.06
N ALA A 600 3.87 -15.81 5.79
CA ALA A 600 4.12 -14.60 5.00
C ALA A 600 2.83 -13.80 4.71
N ASP A 601 1.74 -14.49 4.35
CA ASP A 601 0.44 -13.85 4.08
C ASP A 601 -0.17 -13.23 5.35
N HIS A 602 -0.29 -14.02 6.41
CA HIS A 602 -0.96 -13.57 7.63
C HIS A 602 -0.15 -12.50 8.37
N SER A 603 1.19 -12.55 8.32
CA SER A 603 2.00 -11.47 8.91
C SER A 603 1.78 -10.13 8.20
N ARG A 604 1.63 -10.11 6.87
CA ARG A 604 1.21 -8.90 6.13
C ARG A 604 -0.16 -8.40 6.57
N ALA A 605 -1.16 -9.28 6.66
CA ALA A 605 -2.52 -8.93 7.10
C ALA A 605 -2.54 -8.34 8.52
N VAL A 606 -1.80 -8.98 9.44
CA VAL A 606 -1.69 -8.56 10.83
C VAL A 606 -0.95 -7.21 10.95
N ALA A 607 0.15 -7.02 10.21
CA ALA A 607 0.89 -5.77 10.22
C ALA A 607 0.02 -4.59 9.77
N ILE A 608 -0.75 -4.76 8.69
CA ILE A 608 -1.70 -3.76 8.22
C ILE A 608 -2.78 -3.48 9.27
N ALA A 609 -3.42 -4.52 9.80
CA ALA A 609 -4.50 -4.35 10.78
C ALA A 609 -4.04 -3.58 12.03
N VAL A 610 -2.89 -3.96 12.61
CA VAL A 610 -2.36 -3.27 13.79
C VAL A 610 -1.92 -1.84 13.44
N SER A 611 -1.29 -1.62 12.28
CA SER A 611 -0.90 -0.27 11.84
C SER A 611 -2.08 0.68 11.66
N GLU A 612 -3.27 0.15 11.34
CA GLU A 612 -4.50 0.94 11.23
C GLU A 612 -5.23 1.12 12.57
N GLY A 613 -4.59 0.76 13.68
CA GLY A 613 -5.13 0.97 15.02
C GLY A 613 -6.05 -0.15 15.50
N LEU A 614 -6.04 -1.32 14.85
CA LEU A 614 -6.77 -2.48 15.37
C LEU A 614 -6.16 -2.94 16.69
N LYS A 615 -6.95 -2.84 17.76
CA LYS A 615 -6.58 -3.21 19.12
C LYS A 615 -7.45 -4.35 19.64
N VAL A 616 -7.06 -4.88 20.81
CA VAL A 616 -7.74 -6.02 21.47
C VAL A 616 -9.21 -5.73 21.78
N ASN A 617 -9.54 -4.48 22.07
CA ASN A 617 -10.89 -3.99 22.37
C ASN A 617 -11.86 -4.04 21.18
N HIS A 618 -11.37 -4.09 19.93
CA HIS A 618 -12.19 -4.28 18.72
C HIS A 618 -12.62 -5.75 18.57
N ARG A 619 -13.43 -6.27 19.51
CA ARG A 619 -13.74 -7.71 19.71
C ARG A 619 -13.93 -8.51 18.41
N ASN A 620 -14.78 -8.03 17.50
CA ASN A 620 -15.13 -8.78 16.28
C ASN A 620 -13.97 -8.90 15.30
N TYR A 621 -13.26 -7.79 15.08
CA TYR A 621 -12.12 -7.70 14.17
C TYR A 621 -10.88 -8.39 14.75
N TRP A 622 -10.57 -8.07 16.01
CA TRP A 622 -9.41 -8.62 16.71
C TRP A 622 -9.50 -10.13 16.85
N ARG A 623 -10.71 -10.70 16.99
CA ARG A 623 -10.89 -12.16 17.00
C ARG A 623 -10.34 -12.82 15.72
N VAL A 624 -10.51 -12.19 14.56
CA VAL A 624 -9.99 -12.73 13.29
C VAL A 624 -8.47 -12.59 13.20
N ILE A 625 -7.92 -11.42 13.54
CA ILE A 625 -6.48 -11.18 13.57
C ILE A 625 -5.77 -12.12 14.56
N ARG A 626 -6.34 -12.29 15.75
CA ARG A 626 -5.88 -13.27 16.74
C ARG A 626 -5.91 -14.70 16.18
N LYS A 627 -6.95 -15.08 15.43
CA LYS A 627 -7.01 -16.40 14.78
C LYS A 627 -5.86 -16.57 13.78
N MET A 628 -5.54 -15.55 12.98
CA MET A 628 -4.39 -15.58 12.06
C MET A 628 -3.06 -15.76 12.81
N ILE A 629 -2.80 -14.94 13.84
CA ILE A 629 -1.57 -15.01 14.64
C ILE A 629 -1.40 -16.41 15.23
N ARG A 630 -2.43 -16.92 15.91
CA ARG A 630 -2.37 -18.24 16.57
C ARG A 630 -2.21 -19.38 15.57
N ARG A 631 -2.82 -19.28 14.38
CA ARG A 631 -2.64 -20.24 13.29
C ARG A 631 -1.19 -20.27 12.81
N CYS A 632 -0.56 -19.10 12.64
CA CYS A 632 0.87 -19.03 12.32
C CYS A 632 1.69 -19.74 13.39
N LEU A 633 1.52 -19.35 14.66
CA LEU A 633 2.29 -19.89 15.79
C LEU A 633 2.18 -21.42 15.91
N LEU A 634 0.97 -21.96 15.81
CA LEU A 634 0.76 -23.41 15.89
C LEU A 634 1.42 -24.17 14.74
N LEU A 635 1.09 -23.79 13.51
CA LEU A 635 1.56 -24.51 12.33
C LEU A 635 3.07 -24.35 12.13
N SER A 636 3.64 -23.18 12.45
CA SER A 636 5.08 -22.94 12.35
C SER A 636 5.87 -23.74 13.36
N THR A 637 5.41 -23.83 14.60
CA THR A 637 6.09 -24.63 15.62
C THR A 637 5.97 -26.13 15.33
N ASP A 638 4.82 -26.60 14.85
CA ASP A 638 4.60 -28.01 14.51
C ASP A 638 5.40 -28.44 13.27
N LYS A 639 5.29 -27.69 12.16
CA LYS A 639 5.84 -28.11 10.86
C LYS A 639 7.24 -27.61 10.55
N LEU A 640 7.62 -26.45 11.08
CA LEU A 640 8.92 -25.82 10.80
C LEU A 640 9.82 -25.77 12.04
N HIS A 641 9.37 -26.31 13.18
CA HIS A 641 10.06 -26.18 14.47
C HIS A 641 10.42 -24.73 14.80
N PHE A 642 9.55 -23.80 14.39
CA PHE A 642 9.76 -22.38 14.58
C PHE A 642 9.81 -22.05 16.08
N PRO A 643 10.85 -21.33 16.54
CA PRO A 643 11.06 -21.07 17.96
C PRO A 643 9.97 -20.18 18.55
N ARG A 644 9.51 -20.53 19.76
CA ARG A 644 8.57 -19.68 20.51
C ARG A 644 9.22 -18.32 20.79
N TYR A 645 8.41 -17.26 20.77
CA TYR A 645 8.79 -15.87 21.03
C TYR A 645 9.59 -15.19 19.91
N ALA A 646 9.79 -15.86 18.78
CA ALA A 646 10.53 -15.32 17.63
C ALA A 646 9.61 -14.75 16.54
N PHE A 647 8.28 -14.84 16.66
CA PHE A 647 7.38 -14.45 15.57
C PHE A 647 7.45 -12.95 15.27
N SER A 648 7.67 -12.13 16.30
CA SER A 648 7.88 -10.68 16.15
C SER A 648 9.09 -10.32 15.26
N GLU A 649 10.11 -11.17 15.17
CA GLU A 649 11.30 -10.92 14.34
C GLU A 649 11.04 -10.94 12.83
N LEU A 650 9.88 -11.46 12.39
CA LEU A 650 9.47 -11.43 10.99
C LEU A 650 8.98 -10.04 10.56
N PHE A 651 8.44 -9.25 11.48
CA PHE A 651 7.72 -8.01 11.18
C PHE A 651 8.57 -6.87 10.61
N PRO A 652 9.87 -6.71 10.96
CA PRO A 652 10.72 -5.72 10.29
C PRO A 652 10.83 -5.95 8.78
N VAL A 653 10.89 -7.22 8.33
CA VAL A 653 10.94 -7.56 6.91
C VAL A 653 9.59 -7.34 6.24
N VAL A 654 8.50 -7.70 6.93
CA VAL A 654 7.13 -7.44 6.46
C VAL A 654 6.90 -5.94 6.26
N ALA A 655 7.27 -5.11 7.23
CA ALA A 655 7.17 -3.65 7.16
C ALA A 655 8.00 -3.10 6.00
N ASP A 656 9.22 -3.61 5.78
CA ASP A 656 10.05 -3.19 4.66
C ASP A 656 9.40 -3.46 3.30
N THR A 657 8.69 -4.59 3.13
CA THR A 657 7.96 -4.90 1.88
C THR A 657 6.70 -4.07 1.67
N LEU A 658 6.16 -3.44 2.72
CA LEU A 658 4.90 -2.68 2.69
C LEU A 658 5.09 -1.16 2.78
N LYS A 659 6.28 -0.67 3.17
CA LYS A 659 6.52 0.75 3.49
C LYS A 659 6.31 1.73 2.34
N ASP A 660 6.54 1.30 1.09
CA ASP A 660 6.46 2.19 -0.07
C ASP A 660 5.03 2.68 -0.32
N PRO A 661 4.00 1.80 -0.39
CA PRO A 661 2.60 2.22 -0.45
C PRO A 661 1.99 2.57 0.92
N TYR A 662 2.50 2.00 2.03
CA TYR A 662 1.90 2.11 3.37
C TYR A 662 2.96 2.42 4.43
N ILE A 663 3.44 3.66 4.45
CA ILE A 663 4.49 4.10 5.37
C ILE A 663 4.06 3.95 6.85
N GLU A 664 2.76 4.00 7.12
CA GLU A 664 2.19 3.82 8.46
C GLU A 664 2.56 2.48 9.09
N VAL A 665 2.82 1.44 8.29
CA VAL A 665 3.26 0.13 8.77
C VAL A 665 4.68 0.20 9.34
N PHE A 666 5.56 0.97 8.67
CA PHE A 666 6.93 1.17 9.12
C PHE A 666 6.99 2.10 10.34
N ASP A 667 6.23 3.20 10.31
CA ASP A 667 6.17 4.19 11.40
C ASP A 667 5.66 3.56 12.71
N LYS A 668 4.77 2.56 12.61
CA LYS A 668 4.21 1.84 13.77
C LYS A 668 4.87 0.48 14.03
N LEU A 669 6.02 0.18 13.44
CA LEU A 669 6.67 -1.14 13.58
C LEU A 669 6.87 -1.55 15.05
N SER A 670 7.27 -0.62 15.92
CA SER A 670 7.45 -0.90 17.35
C SER A 670 6.15 -1.29 18.06
N GLU A 671 5.03 -0.63 17.74
CA GLU A 671 3.70 -0.97 18.26
C GLU A 671 3.27 -2.36 17.77
N ILE A 672 3.51 -2.65 16.49
CA ILE A 672 3.23 -3.95 15.89
C ILE A 672 4.02 -5.05 16.62
N GLU A 673 5.34 -4.90 16.75
CA GLU A 673 6.17 -5.89 17.45
C GLU A 673 5.75 -6.12 18.90
N GLU A 674 5.40 -5.05 19.64
CA GLU A 674 4.92 -5.15 21.01
C GLU A 674 3.58 -5.89 21.09
N CYS A 675 2.65 -5.58 20.19
CA CYS A 675 1.36 -6.26 20.08
C CYS A 675 1.54 -7.77 19.85
N ILE A 676 2.43 -8.14 18.92
CA ILE A 676 2.72 -9.54 18.59
C ILE A 676 3.38 -10.25 19.76
N LYS A 677 4.37 -9.64 20.43
CA LYS A 677 5.01 -10.21 21.62
C LYS A 677 4.00 -10.47 22.74
N LYS A 678 3.06 -9.54 22.96
CA LYS A 678 1.98 -9.70 23.96
C LYS A 678 1.05 -10.86 23.60
N GLU A 679 0.54 -10.92 22.38
CA GLU A 679 -0.38 -11.99 21.96
C GLU A 679 0.34 -13.35 21.92
N GLU A 680 1.60 -13.42 21.50
CA GLU A 680 2.39 -14.64 21.51
C GLU A 680 2.61 -15.16 22.95
N LYS A 681 2.90 -14.27 23.90
CA LYS A 681 3.01 -14.63 25.32
C LYS A 681 1.69 -15.14 25.89
N LEU A 682 0.58 -14.48 25.58
CA LEU A 682 -0.76 -14.92 25.98
C LEU A 682 -1.09 -16.30 25.39
N PHE A 683 -0.77 -16.50 24.12
CA PHE A 683 -1.03 -17.75 23.42
C PHE A 683 -0.22 -18.92 23.99
N TRP A 684 1.09 -18.78 24.16
CA TRP A 684 1.90 -19.86 24.73
C TRP A 684 1.55 -20.13 26.19
N GLY A 685 1.24 -19.08 26.97
CA GLY A 685 0.68 -19.26 28.31
C GLY A 685 -0.62 -20.06 28.32
N LEU A 686 -1.48 -19.88 27.31
CA LEU A 686 -2.70 -20.67 27.14
C LEU A 686 -2.39 -22.13 26.77
N ILE A 687 -1.46 -22.37 25.84
CA ILE A 687 -1.05 -23.72 25.40
C ILE A 687 -0.36 -24.49 26.52
N ASP A 688 0.48 -23.84 27.31
CA ASP A 688 1.18 -24.47 28.43
C ASP A 688 0.19 -24.84 29.55
N ASN A 689 -0.85 -24.01 29.76
CA ASN A 689 -1.94 -24.29 30.71
C ASN A 689 -3.13 -25.04 30.08
N ARG A 690 -3.00 -25.57 28.86
CA ARG A 690 -4.14 -26.14 28.10
C ARG A 690 -4.88 -27.21 28.90
N TRP A 691 -4.16 -28.11 29.56
CA TRP A 691 -4.75 -29.21 30.32
C TRP A 691 -5.53 -28.71 31.53
N VAL A 692 -4.97 -27.76 32.27
CA VAL A 692 -5.66 -27.14 33.42
C VAL A 692 -6.97 -26.48 32.98
N ASN A 693 -6.96 -25.78 31.85
CA ASN A 693 -8.13 -25.09 31.33
C ASN A 693 -9.16 -26.04 30.74
N PHE A 694 -8.70 -27.08 30.03
CA PHE A 694 -9.55 -28.14 29.50
C PHE A 694 -10.22 -28.92 30.63
N ASP A 695 -9.48 -29.32 31.66
CA ASP A 695 -10.00 -30.01 32.85
C ASP A 695 -11.07 -29.19 33.56
N LYS A 696 -10.84 -27.90 33.76
CA LYS A 696 -11.83 -26.99 34.34
C LYS A 696 -13.10 -26.90 33.50
N ALA A 697 -12.96 -26.80 32.17
CA ALA A 697 -14.09 -26.66 31.26
C ALA A 697 -14.90 -27.96 31.16
N VAL A 698 -14.24 -29.12 31.13
CA VAL A 698 -14.89 -30.44 31.07
C VAL A 698 -15.58 -30.79 32.39
N ASN A 699 -15.00 -30.46 33.54
CA ASN A 699 -15.66 -30.63 34.84
C ASN A 699 -16.99 -29.88 34.94
N LYS A 700 -17.14 -28.77 34.20
CA LYS A 700 -18.38 -28.01 34.11
C LYS A 700 -19.41 -28.67 33.19
N ALA A 701 -18.95 -29.47 32.21
CA ALA A 701 -19.77 -30.07 31.15
C ALA A 701 -20.43 -31.42 31.52
N GLN A 702 -20.14 -32.01 32.70
CA GLN A 702 -20.69 -33.26 33.25
C GLN A 702 -20.81 -34.46 32.26
N GLY A 703 -19.91 -35.44 32.37
CA GLY A 703 -20.00 -36.74 31.67
C GLY A 703 -18.73 -37.13 30.90
N THR A 704 -18.71 -38.30 30.26
CA THR A 704 -17.61 -38.82 29.41
C THR A 704 -17.80 -38.56 27.92
N SER A 705 -18.87 -37.84 27.55
CA SER A 705 -19.21 -37.47 26.18
C SER A 705 -19.36 -35.95 26.06
N LEU A 706 -18.62 -35.33 25.15
CA LEU A 706 -18.66 -33.90 24.88
C LEU A 706 -19.58 -33.66 23.67
N ASN A 707 -20.80 -33.18 23.95
CA ASN A 707 -21.74 -32.77 22.92
C ASN A 707 -21.32 -31.41 22.28
N GLY A 708 -22.04 -30.95 21.26
CA GLY A 708 -21.72 -29.70 20.55
C GLY A 708 -21.68 -28.46 21.44
N GLU A 709 -22.54 -28.39 22.45
CA GLU A 709 -22.58 -27.30 23.45
C GLU A 709 -21.35 -27.33 24.37
N SER A 710 -20.97 -28.50 24.86
CA SER A 710 -19.79 -28.70 25.70
C SER A 710 -18.51 -28.37 24.94
N LEU A 711 -18.40 -28.82 23.68
CA LEU A 711 -17.27 -28.48 22.80
C LEU A 711 -17.22 -26.98 22.53
N TYR A 712 -18.37 -26.33 22.30
CA TYR A 712 -18.46 -24.89 22.13
C TYR A 712 -18.05 -24.14 23.40
N THR A 713 -18.49 -24.61 24.56
CA THR A 713 -18.12 -24.03 25.87
C THR A 713 -16.63 -24.17 26.13
N ILE A 714 -16.02 -25.33 25.85
CA ILE A 714 -14.58 -25.52 25.98
C ILE A 714 -13.84 -24.61 24.99
N TYR A 715 -14.30 -24.54 23.73
CA TYR A 715 -13.77 -23.63 22.72
C TYR A 715 -13.81 -22.17 23.16
N GLU A 716 -14.92 -21.72 23.75
CA GLU A 716 -15.10 -20.35 24.23
C GLU A 716 -14.28 -20.06 25.49
N MET A 717 -14.30 -20.96 26.47
CA MET A 717 -13.59 -20.80 27.75
C MET A 717 -12.07 -20.88 27.59
N THR A 718 -11.59 -21.78 26.73
CA THR A 718 -10.16 -21.98 26.53
C THR A 718 -9.61 -21.10 25.41
N GLY A 719 -10.41 -20.76 24.39
CA GLY A 719 -9.92 -20.04 23.20
C GLY A 719 -8.95 -20.85 22.36
N LEU A 720 -8.91 -22.18 22.55
CA LEU A 720 -8.11 -23.12 21.76
C LEU A 720 -8.81 -23.47 20.44
N PRO A 721 -8.08 -23.79 19.36
CA PRO A 721 -8.67 -24.32 18.14
C PRO A 721 -9.43 -25.63 18.41
N ILE A 722 -10.51 -25.87 17.65
CA ILE A 722 -11.35 -27.06 17.85
C ILE A 722 -10.56 -28.35 17.60
N GLU A 723 -9.63 -28.35 16.66
CA GLU A 723 -8.76 -29.48 16.33
C GLU A 723 -7.94 -29.89 17.56
N MET A 724 -7.36 -28.91 18.25
CA MET A 724 -6.59 -29.14 19.46
C MET A 724 -7.47 -29.61 20.62
N ILE A 725 -8.70 -29.10 20.73
CA ILE A 725 -9.68 -29.57 21.73
C ILE A 725 -10.04 -31.04 21.45
N CYS A 726 -10.20 -31.43 20.19
CA CYS A 726 -10.46 -32.80 19.78
C CYS A 726 -9.28 -33.73 20.09
N ASP A 727 -8.05 -33.30 19.82
CA ASP A 727 -6.84 -34.07 20.17
C ASP A 727 -6.76 -34.29 21.68
N MET A 728 -6.98 -33.22 22.46
CA MET A 728 -6.98 -33.28 23.92
C MET A 728 -8.09 -34.17 24.48
N ALA A 729 -9.30 -34.10 23.90
CA ALA A 729 -10.41 -34.97 24.27
C ALA A 729 -10.10 -36.44 23.97
N THR A 730 -9.49 -36.73 22.82
CA THR A 730 -9.06 -38.08 22.43
C THR A 730 -8.03 -38.65 23.40
N GLU A 731 -7.01 -37.88 23.75
CA GLU A 731 -5.95 -38.27 24.69
C GLU A 731 -6.49 -38.54 26.11
N ARG A 732 -7.57 -37.85 26.51
CA ARG A 732 -8.27 -38.06 27.79
C ARG A 732 -9.45 -39.03 27.70
N HIS A 733 -9.59 -39.75 26.59
CA HIS A 733 -10.64 -40.76 26.36
C HIS A 733 -12.09 -40.22 26.43
N TYR A 734 -12.31 -38.94 26.09
CA TYR A 734 -13.65 -38.41 25.89
C TYR A 734 -14.18 -38.76 24.50
N THR A 735 -15.47 -39.07 24.41
CA THR A 735 -16.16 -39.21 23.12
C THR A 735 -16.71 -37.85 22.68
N PHE A 736 -16.65 -37.55 21.38
CA PHE A 736 -17.14 -36.27 20.86
C PHE A 736 -17.55 -36.40 19.39
N ASN A 737 -18.34 -35.43 18.92
CA ASN A 737 -18.73 -35.30 17.52
C ASN A 737 -18.51 -33.87 17.05
N VAL A 738 -17.54 -33.69 16.14
CA VAL A 738 -17.20 -32.38 15.57
C VAL A 738 -18.36 -31.80 14.75
N GLY A 739 -19.20 -32.65 14.16
CA GLY A 739 -20.43 -32.24 13.48
C GLY A 739 -21.42 -31.54 14.41
N ASP A 740 -21.57 -32.03 15.65
CA ASP A 740 -22.45 -31.41 16.65
C ASP A 740 -21.91 -30.05 17.10
N PHE A 741 -20.59 -29.89 17.22
CA PHE A 741 -19.95 -28.59 17.45
C PHE A 741 -20.25 -27.61 16.31
N HIS A 742 -20.09 -28.02 15.05
CA HIS A 742 -20.37 -27.15 13.92
C HIS A 742 -21.85 -26.78 13.81
N ALA A 743 -22.75 -27.73 14.09
CA ALA A 743 -24.19 -27.48 14.15
C ALA A 743 -24.53 -26.49 15.28
N TYR A 744 -23.99 -26.68 16.48
CA TYR A 744 -24.21 -25.78 17.61
C TYR A 744 -23.60 -24.40 17.36
N LEU A 745 -22.40 -24.31 16.79
CA LEU A 745 -21.77 -23.05 16.41
C LEU A 745 -22.59 -22.31 15.34
N ALA A 746 -23.18 -23.03 14.38
CA ALA A 746 -24.06 -22.45 13.38
C ALA A 746 -25.37 -21.93 14.00
N ASP A 747 -26.01 -22.73 14.86
CA ASP A 747 -27.22 -22.34 15.60
C ASP A 747 -26.95 -21.14 16.52
N HIS A 748 -25.83 -21.14 17.25
CA HIS A 748 -25.39 -20.03 18.09
C HIS A 748 -25.11 -18.76 17.27
N LYS A 749 -24.54 -18.89 16.06
CA LYS A 749 -24.38 -17.76 15.11
C LYS A 749 -25.72 -17.26 14.55
N VAL A 750 -26.70 -18.13 14.36
CA VAL A 750 -28.06 -17.72 13.91
C VAL A 750 -28.78 -17.00 15.05
N LYS A 751 -28.70 -17.52 16.27
CA LYS A 751 -29.21 -16.87 17.49
C LYS A 751 -28.52 -15.53 17.78
N SER A 752 -27.24 -15.40 17.43
CA SER A 752 -26.55 -14.10 17.49
C SER A 752 -26.99 -13.15 16.37
N ARG A 753 -27.29 -13.64 15.16
CA ARG A 753 -27.82 -12.84 14.03
C ARG A 753 -29.27 -12.39 14.22
N THR A 754 -30.07 -13.09 15.01
CA THR A 754 -31.41 -12.62 15.42
C THR A 754 -31.37 -11.46 16.42
N ARG A 755 -30.18 -11.04 16.88
CA ARG A 755 -29.97 -9.77 17.60
C ARG A 755 -29.72 -8.59 16.66
N ASP A 756 -29.47 -8.82 15.37
CA ASP A 756 -29.23 -7.74 14.42
C ASP A 756 -30.53 -6.96 14.15
N PRO A 757 -30.46 -5.64 13.90
CA PRO A 757 -31.64 -4.86 13.62
C PRO A 757 -32.30 -5.35 12.32
N PRO A 758 -33.63 -5.19 12.18
CA PRO A 758 -34.33 -5.71 11.01
C PRO A 758 -33.78 -5.08 9.73
N LYS A 759 -33.48 -5.88 8.69
CA LYS A 759 -32.84 -5.42 7.45
C LYS A 759 -33.59 -4.32 6.69
N SER A 760 -34.87 -4.10 6.98
CA SER A 760 -35.69 -3.02 6.43
C SER A 760 -35.66 -1.74 7.27
N PHE A 761 -34.90 -1.71 8.36
CA PHE A 761 -34.81 -0.57 9.25
C PHE A 761 -34.04 0.56 8.57
N ASN A 762 -34.69 1.71 8.42
CA ASN A 762 -34.05 2.92 7.95
C ASN A 762 -34.11 3.99 9.05
N HIS A 763 -32.94 4.38 9.56
CA HIS A 763 -32.84 5.31 10.68
C HIS A 763 -33.43 6.71 10.37
N SER A 764 -33.39 7.12 9.09
CA SER A 764 -33.93 8.43 8.66
C SER A 764 -35.42 8.59 8.98
N ASP A 765 -36.16 7.48 9.01
CA ASP A 765 -37.59 7.48 9.29
C ASP A 765 -37.90 7.85 10.75
N PHE A 766 -36.91 7.79 11.64
CA PHE A 766 -37.07 7.93 13.09
C PHE A 766 -36.11 8.95 13.71
N ALA A 767 -35.46 9.81 12.92
CA ALA A 767 -34.42 10.76 13.38
C ALA A 767 -34.84 11.66 14.55
N ASN A 768 -36.15 11.81 14.82
CA ASN A 768 -36.72 12.60 15.91
C ASN A 768 -37.12 11.77 17.15
N GLN A 769 -36.58 10.56 17.34
CA GLN A 769 -36.80 9.82 18.59
C GLN A 769 -36.16 10.58 19.77
N ASN A 770 -36.93 10.75 20.85
CA ASN A 770 -36.50 11.41 22.07
C ASN A 770 -36.11 10.37 23.14
N GLU A 771 -34.88 10.47 23.64
CA GLU A 771 -34.34 9.56 24.65
C GLU A 771 -34.12 10.24 26.01
N GLN A 772 -34.48 11.51 26.18
CA GLN A 772 -34.33 12.21 27.46
C GLN A 772 -35.01 11.50 28.65
N PRO A 773 -36.21 10.87 28.50
CA PRO A 773 -36.90 10.28 29.64
C PRO A 773 -36.13 9.15 30.34
N LYS A 774 -35.14 8.52 29.69
CA LYS A 774 -34.36 7.44 30.33
C LYS A 774 -33.45 7.92 31.45
N TYR A 775 -33.10 9.20 31.46
CA TYR A 775 -32.30 9.87 32.48
C TYR A 775 -33.16 10.60 33.53
N GLU A 776 -34.48 10.57 33.40
CA GLU A 776 -35.41 11.19 34.33
C GLU A 776 -35.79 10.20 35.42
N TYR A 777 -35.17 10.31 36.59
CA TYR A 777 -35.52 9.56 37.80
C TYR A 777 -35.23 10.39 39.05
N LYS A 778 -35.87 10.05 40.16
CA LYS A 778 -35.70 10.75 41.44
C LYS A 778 -35.34 9.77 42.54
N LEU A 779 -34.40 10.15 43.40
CA LEU A 779 -34.18 9.46 44.66
C LEU A 779 -35.19 9.98 45.68
N LEU A 780 -36.04 9.10 46.20
CA LEU A 780 -37.00 9.41 47.25
C LEU A 780 -36.31 9.43 48.63
N GLU A 781 -36.96 10.07 49.62
CA GLU A 781 -36.44 10.17 50.99
C GLU A 781 -36.22 8.80 51.66
N ASN A 782 -36.97 7.77 51.23
CA ASN A 782 -36.82 6.40 51.72
C ASN A 782 -35.61 5.65 51.10
N GLY A 783 -34.85 6.30 50.21
CA GLY A 783 -33.69 5.71 49.54
C GLY A 783 -34.02 4.89 48.29
N GLU A 784 -35.29 4.84 47.87
CA GLU A 784 -35.72 4.17 46.65
C GLU A 784 -35.70 5.13 45.45
N TYR A 785 -35.44 4.59 44.27
CA TYR A 785 -35.50 5.35 43.02
C TYR A 785 -36.90 5.25 42.42
N GLU A 786 -37.50 6.42 42.17
CA GLU A 786 -38.74 6.55 41.42
C GLU A 786 -38.43 6.84 39.95
N PHE A 787 -38.88 5.95 39.07
CA PHE A 787 -38.86 6.14 37.62
C PHE A 787 -40.26 6.54 37.15
N PRO A 788 -40.43 7.67 36.43
CA PRO A 788 -41.73 8.12 35.97
C PRO A 788 -42.28 7.14 34.92
N ILE A 789 -43.61 6.99 34.89
CA ILE A 789 -44.29 6.25 33.82
C ILE A 789 -44.34 7.14 32.59
N VAL A 790 -43.67 6.73 31.51
CA VAL A 790 -43.63 7.49 30.26
C VAL A 790 -44.65 6.91 29.28
N SER A 791 -45.65 7.71 28.92
CA SER A 791 -46.58 7.39 27.83
C SER A 791 -46.06 7.93 26.51
N SER A 792 -45.97 7.07 25.49
CA SER A 792 -45.36 7.38 24.20
C SER A 792 -46.12 6.72 23.05
N SER A 793 -46.06 7.29 21.86
CA SER A 793 -46.61 6.67 20.65
C SER A 793 -45.62 5.69 20.03
N VAL A 794 -46.10 4.53 19.59
CA VAL A 794 -45.35 3.61 18.74
C VAL A 794 -45.00 4.31 17.44
N TYR A 795 -43.71 4.53 17.21
CA TYR A 795 -43.19 5.27 16.07
C TYR A 795 -42.96 4.36 14.86
N GLY A 796 -42.56 3.10 15.10
CA GLY A 796 -42.34 2.10 14.06
C GLY A 796 -42.45 0.68 14.57
N LEU A 797 -42.89 -0.24 13.71
CA LEU A 797 -43.01 -1.67 14.01
C LEU A 797 -42.34 -2.53 12.93
N PHE A 798 -41.68 -3.60 13.36
CA PHE A 798 -40.97 -4.51 12.47
C PHE A 798 -41.22 -5.96 12.84
N SER A 799 -41.56 -6.76 11.83
CA SER A 799 -41.63 -8.22 11.90
C SER A 799 -40.40 -8.84 11.25
N SER A 800 -40.30 -10.17 11.23
CA SER A 800 -39.27 -10.90 10.48
C SER A 800 -39.29 -10.60 8.97
N ALA A 801 -40.43 -10.15 8.42
CA ALA A 801 -40.59 -9.77 7.02
C ALA A 801 -40.24 -8.30 6.72
N GLY A 802 -39.98 -7.49 7.74
CA GLY A 802 -39.65 -6.06 7.63
C GLY A 802 -40.65 -5.15 8.33
N ARG A 803 -40.67 -3.85 7.95
CA ARG A 803 -41.56 -2.82 8.54
C ARG A 803 -43.03 -3.15 8.28
N VAL A 804 -43.85 -3.04 9.32
CA VAL A 804 -45.29 -3.35 9.28
C VAL A 804 -46.09 -2.24 9.95
N SER A 805 -47.33 -1.99 9.52
CA SER A 805 -48.23 -1.04 10.18
C SER A 805 -48.89 -1.61 11.45
N SER A 806 -48.91 -2.95 11.57
CA SER A 806 -49.36 -3.65 12.77
C SER A 806 -48.54 -4.93 13.00
N LEU A 807 -48.03 -5.10 14.20
CA LEU A 807 -47.33 -6.29 14.65
C LEU A 807 -48.34 -7.24 15.30
N GLN A 808 -48.51 -8.42 14.72
CA GLN A 808 -49.35 -9.49 15.28
C GLN A 808 -48.66 -10.16 16.48
N PRO A 809 -49.39 -10.91 17.33
CA PRO A 809 -48.77 -11.65 18.42
C PRO A 809 -47.59 -12.52 17.94
N GLY A 810 -46.48 -12.43 18.66
CA GLY A 810 -45.19 -13.03 18.30
C GLY A 810 -44.04 -12.04 18.35
N HIS A 811 -42.86 -12.49 17.92
CA HIS A 811 -41.63 -11.70 18.07
C HIS A 811 -41.52 -10.59 17.03
N GLY A 812 -40.99 -9.45 17.44
CA GLY A 812 -40.71 -8.32 16.57
C GLY A 812 -39.89 -7.22 17.23
N PHE A 813 -39.84 -6.08 16.56
CA PHE A 813 -39.18 -4.87 17.06
C PHE A 813 -40.15 -3.70 17.10
N VAL A 814 -39.99 -2.85 18.11
CA VAL A 814 -40.77 -1.65 18.35
C VAL A 814 -39.84 -0.45 18.50
N VAL A 815 -40.16 0.64 17.82
CA VAL A 815 -39.54 1.96 18.01
C VAL A 815 -40.58 2.86 18.66
N LEU A 816 -40.24 3.51 19.76
CA LEU A 816 -41.10 4.49 20.43
C LEU A 816 -40.67 5.91 20.08
N LYS A 817 -41.60 6.87 20.11
CA LYS A 817 -41.28 8.28 19.85
C LYS A 817 -40.45 8.88 20.99
N ASP A 818 -40.95 8.77 22.20
CA ASP A 818 -40.23 9.06 23.44
C ASP A 818 -39.88 7.73 24.11
N CYS A 819 -38.59 7.42 24.30
CA CYS A 819 -38.10 6.13 24.78
C CYS A 819 -37.41 6.26 26.13
N GLN A 820 -37.92 5.55 27.14
CA GLN A 820 -37.37 5.47 28.50
C GLN A 820 -36.36 4.31 28.66
N PHE A 821 -36.40 3.32 27.77
CA PHE A 821 -35.47 2.21 27.80
C PHE A 821 -34.08 2.65 27.31
N TYR A 822 -33.06 2.29 28.08
CA TYR A 822 -31.65 2.39 27.72
C TYR A 822 -31.28 1.20 26.84
N ALA A 823 -30.73 1.47 25.66
CA ALA A 823 -30.20 0.45 24.77
C ALA A 823 -28.77 0.05 25.16
N ASP A 824 -28.39 -1.20 24.86
CA ASP A 824 -27.01 -1.67 25.02
C ASP A 824 -26.02 -0.76 24.29
N GLN A 825 -25.17 -0.06 25.06
CA GLN A 825 -24.16 0.88 24.58
C GLN A 825 -23.15 1.20 25.71
N GLY A 826 -21.94 1.62 25.35
CA GLY A 826 -20.93 2.07 26.32
C GLY A 826 -20.49 0.99 27.31
N GLY A 827 -20.60 -0.29 26.92
CA GLY A 827 -20.31 -1.44 27.78
C GLY A 827 -21.44 -1.85 28.72
N GLN A 828 -22.54 -1.09 28.82
CA GLN A 828 -23.71 -1.41 29.65
C GLN A 828 -24.80 -2.10 28.86
N GLU A 829 -25.29 -3.24 29.37
CA GLU A 829 -26.43 -3.93 28.79
C GLU A 829 -27.70 -3.08 28.76
N GLY A 830 -28.55 -3.35 27.78
CA GLY A 830 -29.84 -2.69 27.65
C GLY A 830 -30.84 -3.10 28.73
N ASP A 831 -31.85 -2.24 28.91
CA ASP A 831 -32.98 -2.53 29.77
C ASP A 831 -33.88 -3.61 29.19
N THR A 832 -34.64 -4.24 30.09
CA THR A 832 -35.79 -5.09 29.81
C THR A 832 -37.04 -4.48 30.44
N GLY A 833 -38.22 -5.01 30.13
CA GLY A 833 -39.47 -4.55 30.72
C GLY A 833 -40.67 -4.87 29.85
N VAL A 834 -41.71 -4.04 29.92
CA VAL A 834 -42.96 -4.25 29.18
C VAL A 834 -43.54 -2.93 28.68
N LEU A 835 -44.29 -3.01 27.58
CA LEU A 835 -45.19 -1.96 27.13
C LEU A 835 -46.63 -2.34 27.48
N LYS A 836 -47.39 -1.37 28.01
CA LYS A 836 -48.77 -1.57 28.45
C LYS A 836 -49.74 -0.65 27.74
N VAL A 837 -50.98 -1.11 27.57
CA VAL A 837 -52.12 -0.31 27.13
C VAL A 837 -53.28 -0.61 28.05
N ASN A 838 -53.84 0.42 28.70
CA ASN A 838 -54.92 0.27 29.68
C ASN A 838 -54.59 -0.77 30.77
N GLY A 839 -53.35 -0.79 31.26
CA GLY A 839 -52.86 -1.74 32.27
C GLY A 839 -52.55 -3.16 31.76
N LYS A 840 -52.86 -3.49 30.49
CA LYS A 840 -52.56 -4.80 29.90
C LYS A 840 -51.21 -4.80 29.20
N VAL A 841 -50.39 -5.84 29.43
CA VAL A 841 -49.12 -6.02 28.72
C VAL A 841 -49.40 -6.41 27.27
N ILE A 842 -48.97 -5.55 26.34
CA ILE A 842 -49.14 -5.75 24.89
C ILE A 842 -47.83 -6.19 24.22
N PHE A 843 -46.69 -5.86 24.81
CA PHE A 843 -45.36 -6.19 24.30
C PHE A 843 -44.40 -6.39 25.47
N GLU A 844 -43.71 -7.53 25.48
CA GLU A 844 -42.65 -7.85 26.44
C GLU A 844 -41.30 -7.50 25.80
N VAL A 845 -40.52 -6.67 26.47
CA VAL A 845 -39.21 -6.20 25.98
C VAL A 845 -38.13 -7.10 26.56
N GLU A 846 -37.57 -7.96 25.70
CA GLU A 846 -36.52 -8.92 26.05
C GLU A 846 -35.12 -8.31 25.98
N SER A 847 -34.92 -7.35 25.10
CA SER A 847 -33.63 -6.66 24.93
C SER A 847 -33.82 -5.35 24.19
N THR A 848 -32.88 -4.44 24.38
CA THR A 848 -32.90 -3.10 23.76
C THR A 848 -31.55 -2.81 23.15
N MET A 849 -31.56 -2.28 21.93
CA MET A 849 -30.37 -2.13 21.11
C MET A 849 -30.34 -0.77 20.44
N ARG A 850 -29.13 -0.26 20.20
CA ARG A 850 -28.94 1.01 19.49
C ARG A 850 -28.51 0.75 18.06
N HIS A 851 -29.15 1.41 17.12
CA HIS A 851 -28.77 1.36 15.71
C HIS A 851 -28.93 2.73 15.08
N ASN A 852 -27.83 3.29 14.56
CA ASN A 852 -27.79 4.62 13.93
C ASN A 852 -28.47 5.72 14.76
N GLY A 853 -28.20 5.73 16.07
CA GLY A 853 -28.74 6.71 17.00
C GLY A 853 -30.16 6.41 17.52
N ILE A 854 -30.84 5.38 17.03
CA ILE A 854 -32.20 5.02 17.43
C ILE A 854 -32.19 3.81 18.37
N VAL A 855 -33.01 3.86 19.41
CA VAL A 855 -33.30 2.74 20.32
C VAL A 855 -34.41 1.87 19.75
N LEU A 856 -34.08 0.60 19.52
CA LEU A 856 -35.03 -0.45 19.12
C LEU A 856 -35.30 -1.37 20.31
N LEU A 857 -36.57 -1.60 20.60
CA LEU A 857 -37.03 -2.57 21.58
C LEU A 857 -37.29 -3.89 20.87
N ARG A 858 -36.61 -4.96 21.27
CA ARG A 858 -36.85 -6.32 20.78
C ARG A 858 -37.61 -7.11 21.82
N GLY A 859 -38.57 -7.90 21.36
CA GLY A 859 -39.23 -8.88 22.20
C GLY A 859 -40.51 -9.40 21.58
N GLU A 860 -41.48 -9.75 22.41
CA GLU A 860 -42.68 -10.48 22.00
C GLU A 860 -43.96 -9.64 22.20
N ALA A 861 -44.69 -9.44 21.11
CA ALA A 861 -46.05 -8.92 21.14
C ALA A 861 -47.00 -9.99 21.70
N LYS A 862 -47.67 -9.70 22.81
CA LYS A 862 -48.73 -10.57 23.35
C LYS A 862 -50.08 -10.31 22.70
N GLU A 863 -50.27 -9.09 22.18
CA GLU A 863 -51.44 -8.67 21.43
C GLU A 863 -51.03 -7.90 20.17
N THR A 864 -52.00 -7.60 19.30
CA THR A 864 -51.72 -6.77 18.12
C THR A 864 -51.33 -5.35 18.53
N LEU A 865 -50.11 -4.94 18.17
CA LEU A 865 -49.60 -3.58 18.36
C LEU A 865 -49.66 -2.82 17.03
N ARG A 866 -50.07 -1.55 17.03
CA ARG A 866 -50.19 -0.73 15.81
C ARG A 866 -49.28 0.49 15.84
N GLU A 867 -48.75 0.88 14.68
CA GLU A 867 -48.04 2.16 14.56
C GLU A 867 -48.98 3.32 14.94
N GLY A 868 -48.45 4.32 15.66
CA GLY A 868 -49.21 5.44 16.21
C GLY A 868 -49.96 5.15 17.51
N GLN A 869 -50.07 3.88 17.94
CA GLN A 869 -50.74 3.52 19.19
C GLN A 869 -49.98 4.09 20.40
N LYS A 870 -50.70 4.66 21.37
CA LYS A 870 -50.10 5.10 22.64
C LYS A 870 -49.89 3.92 23.57
N VAL A 871 -48.71 3.85 24.18
CA VAL A 871 -48.29 2.80 25.10
C VAL A 871 -47.63 3.41 26.33
N GLU A 872 -47.83 2.78 27.48
CA GLU A 872 -47.11 3.07 28.72
C GLU A 872 -45.85 2.20 28.78
N GLN A 873 -44.71 2.83 29.08
CA GLN A 873 -43.43 2.15 29.23
C GLN A 873 -43.24 1.74 30.69
N CYS A 874 -42.90 0.47 30.94
CA CYS A 874 -42.55 -0.03 32.26
C CYS A 874 -41.22 -0.79 32.17
N ILE A 875 -40.12 -0.14 32.56
CA ILE A 875 -38.81 -0.79 32.64
C ILE A 875 -38.75 -1.74 33.85
N ASP A 876 -37.88 -2.76 33.79
CA ASP A 876 -37.50 -3.53 34.96
C ASP A 876 -36.57 -2.69 35.85
N VAL A 877 -37.15 -2.14 36.92
CA VAL A 877 -36.47 -1.25 37.86
C VAL A 877 -35.32 -1.96 38.58
N ASN A 878 -35.44 -3.25 38.91
CA ASN A 878 -34.38 -3.97 39.61
C ASN A 878 -33.15 -4.14 38.73
N ARG A 879 -33.38 -4.52 37.46
CA ARG A 879 -32.33 -4.61 36.46
C ARG A 879 -31.66 -3.25 36.24
N ARG A 880 -32.45 -2.19 36.03
CA ARG A 880 -31.93 -0.82 35.84
C ARG A 880 -31.02 -0.39 36.99
N LEU A 881 -31.45 -0.63 38.24
CA LEU A 881 -30.64 -0.28 39.41
C LEU A 881 -29.37 -1.11 39.54
N GLY A 882 -29.41 -2.39 39.15
CA GLY A 882 -28.22 -3.24 39.04
C GLY A 882 -27.19 -2.66 38.08
N LEU A 883 -27.65 -2.32 36.87
CA LEU A 883 -26.83 -1.72 35.82
C LEU A 883 -26.24 -0.36 36.25
N MET A 884 -27.05 0.55 36.82
CA MET A 884 -26.58 1.86 37.30
C MET A 884 -25.49 1.74 38.38
N ARG A 885 -25.64 0.80 39.33
CA ARG A 885 -24.64 0.54 40.37
C ARG A 885 -23.34 0.04 39.77
N ALA A 886 -23.42 -0.95 38.90
CA ALA A 886 -22.26 -1.55 38.26
C ALA A 886 -21.56 -0.57 37.29
N HIS A 887 -22.32 0.29 36.60
CA HIS A 887 -21.77 1.35 35.77
C HIS A 887 -21.01 2.37 36.62
N SER A 888 -21.64 2.89 37.68
CA SER A 888 -21.01 3.82 38.61
C SER A 888 -19.74 3.25 39.24
N ALA A 889 -19.75 1.96 39.60
CA ALA A 889 -18.57 1.27 40.11
C ALA A 889 -17.43 1.18 39.09
N THR A 890 -17.75 1.08 37.79
CA THR A 890 -16.76 1.05 36.70
C THR A 890 -16.00 2.38 36.60
N HIS A 891 -16.69 3.52 36.69
CA HIS A 891 -16.07 4.85 36.77
C HIS A 891 -15.10 4.96 37.96
N LEU A 892 -15.52 4.46 39.13
CA LEU A 892 -14.69 4.47 40.33
C LEU A 892 -13.48 3.53 40.22
N LEU A 893 -13.61 2.40 39.51
CA LEU A 893 -12.50 1.49 39.23
C LEU A 893 -11.45 2.12 38.31
N ASN A 894 -11.88 2.78 37.24
CA ASN A 894 -10.96 3.51 36.36
C ASN A 894 -10.21 4.59 37.13
N TRP A 895 -10.93 5.39 37.92
CA TRP A 895 -10.30 6.40 38.77
C TRP A 895 -9.33 5.83 39.79
N ALA A 896 -9.73 4.79 40.55
CA ALA A 896 -8.88 4.20 41.57
C ALA A 896 -7.60 3.58 41.00
N THR A 897 -7.68 2.92 39.84
CA THR A 897 -6.50 2.32 39.19
C THR A 897 -5.54 3.37 38.66
N ARG A 898 -6.02 4.54 38.21
CA ARG A 898 -5.16 5.68 37.86
C ARG A 898 -4.49 6.31 39.06
N GLN A 899 -5.23 6.50 40.16
CA GLN A 899 -4.68 7.07 41.41
C GLN A 899 -3.52 6.23 41.97
N LEU A 900 -3.54 4.92 41.75
CA LEU A 900 -2.47 4.01 42.15
C LEU A 900 -1.28 3.98 41.17
N GLY A 901 -1.35 4.67 40.02
CA GLY A 901 -0.30 4.66 38.99
C GLY A 901 -0.14 3.30 38.28
N VAL A 902 -1.12 2.41 38.43
CA VAL A 902 -1.11 1.04 37.89
C VAL A 902 -1.95 0.90 36.62
N GLY A 903 -2.98 1.73 36.46
CA GLY A 903 -3.79 1.85 35.25
C GLY A 903 -3.35 3.01 34.39
N ALA A 904 -2.89 2.74 33.17
CA ALA A 904 -2.60 3.76 32.16
C ALA A 904 -3.85 4.18 31.35
N GLY A 905 -4.96 3.46 31.54
CA GLY A 905 -6.22 3.70 30.85
C GLY A 905 -7.18 2.51 30.90
N GLN A 906 -8.45 2.77 30.60
CA GLN A 906 -9.47 1.73 30.40
C GLN A 906 -9.32 1.14 29.00
N ASP A 907 -9.24 -0.20 28.90
CA ASP A 907 -9.21 -0.94 27.63
C ASP A 907 -10.61 -1.41 27.23
N GLY A 908 -11.48 -1.70 28.21
CA GLY A 908 -12.87 -2.09 27.97
C GLY A 908 -13.68 -2.28 29.25
N SER A 909 -15.00 -2.24 29.13
CA SER A 909 -15.93 -2.57 30.22
C SER A 909 -17.13 -3.36 29.71
N HIS A 910 -17.64 -4.26 30.55
CA HIS A 910 -18.91 -4.94 30.35
C HIS A 910 -19.69 -4.92 31.67
N ILE A 911 -20.87 -4.35 31.66
CA ILE A 911 -21.69 -4.06 32.83
C ILE A 911 -23.00 -4.85 32.70
N TYR A 912 -23.20 -5.76 33.64
CA TYR A 912 -24.40 -6.58 33.80
C TYR A 912 -25.16 -6.14 35.06
N GLU A 913 -26.36 -6.65 35.26
CA GLU A 913 -27.20 -6.28 36.41
C GLU A 913 -26.64 -6.76 37.76
N ASP A 914 -25.89 -7.86 37.76
CA ASP A 914 -25.37 -8.56 38.95
C ASP A 914 -23.84 -8.49 39.06
N HIS A 915 -23.13 -8.21 37.96
CA HIS A 915 -21.66 -8.14 37.95
C HIS A 915 -21.14 -7.17 36.89
N LEU A 916 -19.85 -6.85 36.96
CA LEU A 916 -19.14 -6.09 35.94
C LEU A 916 -17.79 -6.74 35.63
N ARG A 917 -17.29 -6.51 34.42
CA ARG A 917 -15.93 -6.80 34.00
C ARG A 917 -15.29 -5.51 33.54
N TYR A 918 -14.18 -5.15 34.19
CA TYR A 918 -13.39 -3.98 33.87
C TYR A 918 -12.00 -4.40 33.39
N GLU A 919 -11.61 -3.93 32.21
CA GLU A 919 -10.33 -4.20 31.57
C GLU A 919 -9.53 -2.90 31.47
N TYR A 920 -8.26 -2.95 31.86
CA TYR A 920 -7.40 -1.76 31.94
C TYR A 920 -5.97 -2.11 31.52
N ILE A 921 -5.28 -1.11 30.99
CA ILE A 921 -3.90 -1.22 30.55
C ILE A 921 -3.00 -1.13 31.78
N VAL A 922 -2.19 -2.16 31.99
CA VAL A 922 -1.36 -2.31 33.19
C VAL A 922 0.14 -2.16 32.93
N ASN A 923 0.81 -1.46 33.85
CA ASN A 923 2.26 -1.54 34.06
C ASN A 923 2.64 -2.49 35.23
N GLY A 924 1.65 -3.14 35.85
CA GLY A 924 1.82 -4.07 36.97
C GLY A 924 0.48 -4.61 37.48
N ARG A 925 0.48 -5.62 38.36
CA ARG A 925 -0.75 -6.14 38.98
C ARG A 925 -1.13 -5.23 40.16
N PRO A 926 -2.31 -4.56 40.15
CA PRO A 926 -2.74 -3.78 41.30
C PRO A 926 -3.09 -4.67 42.48
N ASN A 927 -2.86 -4.16 43.68
CA ASN A 927 -3.37 -4.76 44.91
C ASN A 927 -4.88 -4.47 45.01
N SER A 928 -5.70 -5.51 44.89
CA SER A 928 -7.16 -5.37 44.93
C SER A 928 -7.67 -4.69 46.21
N ILE A 929 -6.99 -4.92 47.34
CA ILE A 929 -7.35 -4.33 48.65
C ILE A 929 -7.15 -2.81 48.64
N GLU A 930 -6.16 -2.30 47.92
CA GLU A 930 -5.89 -0.86 47.83
C GLU A 930 -6.89 -0.15 46.92
N VAL A 931 -7.21 -0.77 45.78
CA VAL A 931 -8.25 -0.30 44.87
C VAL A 931 -9.58 -0.18 45.61
N GLU A 932 -9.98 -1.23 46.33
CA GLU A 932 -11.22 -1.25 47.12
C GLU A 932 -11.23 -0.16 48.19
N LYS A 933 -10.12 0.05 48.93
CA LYS A 933 -10.01 1.13 49.93
C LYS A 933 -10.21 2.52 49.31
N ILE A 934 -9.70 2.77 48.11
CA ILE A 934 -9.86 4.04 47.41
C ILE A 934 -11.32 4.26 47.01
N ILE A 935 -11.95 3.24 46.42
CA ILE A 935 -13.36 3.29 46.02
C ILE A 935 -14.25 3.50 47.24
N GLN A 936 -14.04 2.75 48.32
CA GLN A 936 -14.83 2.87 49.54
C GLN A 936 -14.72 4.27 50.16
N LYS A 937 -13.55 4.91 50.09
CA LYS A 937 -13.39 6.32 50.53
C LYS A 937 -14.27 7.27 49.73
N VAL A 938 -14.40 7.08 48.42
CA VAL A 938 -15.27 7.92 47.57
C VAL A 938 -16.74 7.65 47.88
N ILE A 939 -17.15 6.38 47.98
CA ILE A 939 -18.52 5.99 48.33
C ILE A 939 -18.93 6.61 49.67
N ASN A 940 -18.06 6.57 50.68
CA ASN A 940 -18.33 7.12 52.00
C ASN A 940 -18.52 8.65 52.01
N LYS A 941 -17.95 9.37 51.03
CA LYS A 941 -18.16 10.82 50.88
C LYS A 941 -19.55 11.19 50.37
N LYS A 942 -20.27 10.23 49.75
CA LYS A 942 -21.60 10.45 49.17
C LYS A 942 -21.66 11.69 48.27
N LEU A 943 -20.64 11.87 47.44
CA LEU A 943 -20.57 12.97 46.49
C LEU A 943 -21.76 12.89 45.50
N PRO A 944 -22.35 14.02 45.11
CA PRO A 944 -23.39 14.02 44.08
C PRO A 944 -22.82 13.55 42.74
N LEU A 945 -23.62 12.82 41.96
CA LEU A 945 -23.30 12.50 40.57
C LEU A 945 -23.81 13.63 39.68
N THR A 946 -22.93 14.26 38.92
CA THR A 946 -23.26 15.30 37.96
C THR A 946 -23.04 14.83 36.54
N ALA A 947 -23.92 15.27 35.64
CA ALA A 947 -23.86 14.99 34.21
C ALA A 947 -24.14 16.26 33.43
N GLU A 948 -23.16 16.71 32.65
CA GLU A 948 -23.23 17.95 31.88
C GLU A 948 -23.05 17.64 30.38
N LEU A 949 -23.90 18.23 29.54
CA LEU A 949 -23.74 18.17 28.09
C LEU A 949 -22.93 19.39 27.63
N MET A 950 -21.78 19.16 27.02
CA MET A 950 -20.88 20.22 26.57
C MET A 950 -20.25 19.91 25.22
N ASP A 951 -19.64 20.91 24.59
CA ASP A 951 -18.95 20.71 23.31
C ASP A 951 -17.67 19.88 23.52
N TYR A 952 -17.33 19.05 22.54
CA TYR A 952 -16.18 18.15 22.58
C TYR A 952 -14.87 18.87 22.94
N ASP A 953 -14.63 20.04 22.33
CA ASP A 953 -13.40 20.81 22.55
C ASP A 953 -13.37 21.41 23.98
N GLU A 954 -14.52 21.69 24.59
CA GLU A 954 -14.62 22.12 26.00
C GLU A 954 -14.34 20.96 26.96
N ALA A 955 -14.88 19.76 26.66
CA ALA A 955 -14.62 18.57 27.46
C ALA A 955 -13.11 18.25 27.49
N GLN A 956 -12.44 18.32 26.34
CA GLN A 956 -10.98 18.14 26.24
C GLN A 956 -10.16 19.10 27.12
N GLY A 957 -10.70 20.28 27.44
CA GLY A 957 -10.06 21.24 28.34
C GLY A 957 -10.11 20.85 29.82
N ILE A 958 -10.88 19.83 30.21
CA ILE A 958 -10.97 19.36 31.60
C ILE A 958 -9.74 18.51 31.93
N GLU A 959 -8.81 19.06 32.72
CA GLU A 959 -7.51 18.43 33.04
C GLU A 959 -7.62 17.01 33.61
N ARG A 960 -8.67 16.73 34.39
CA ARG A 960 -8.90 15.45 35.06
C ARG A 960 -9.83 14.49 34.30
N LEU A 961 -10.15 14.80 33.04
CA LEU A 961 -10.98 13.94 32.22
C LEU A 961 -10.22 12.63 31.95
N GLN A 962 -10.79 11.51 32.38
CA GLN A 962 -10.15 10.19 32.35
C GLN A 962 -10.48 9.38 31.10
N SER A 963 -11.02 10.04 30.08
CA SER A 963 -11.35 9.40 28.82
C SER A 963 -10.14 9.52 27.87
N ASP A 964 -9.22 8.55 27.94
CA ASP A 964 -7.99 8.53 27.11
C ASP A 964 -8.27 8.36 25.60
N MET A 965 -9.53 8.18 25.21
CA MET A 965 -9.97 7.80 23.87
C MET A 965 -10.78 8.91 23.19
N ILE A 966 -10.58 10.17 23.57
CA ILE A 966 -11.26 11.28 22.93
C ILE A 966 -10.48 11.68 21.67
N ASN A 967 -10.56 10.89 20.60
CA ASN A 967 -10.23 11.38 19.26
C ASN A 967 -11.45 12.09 18.68
N LYS A 968 -11.24 13.15 17.88
CA LYS A 968 -12.32 13.98 17.30
C LYS A 968 -13.25 13.19 16.34
N GLY A 969 -12.90 11.95 16.01
CA GLY A 969 -13.71 11.03 15.20
C GLY A 969 -14.61 10.07 15.99
N ASP A 970 -14.32 9.81 17.27
CA ASP A 970 -14.97 8.74 18.06
C ASP A 970 -16.17 9.27 18.89
N TYR A 971 -16.31 10.60 18.99
CA TYR A 971 -17.34 11.26 19.79
C TYR A 971 -18.09 12.32 18.98
N PRO A 972 -19.42 12.48 19.20
CA PRO A 972 -20.21 13.54 18.57
C PRO A 972 -19.74 14.94 19.01
N GLU A 973 -20.15 15.98 18.26
CA GLU A 973 -19.79 17.38 18.55
C GLU A 973 -20.13 17.80 19.99
N LYS A 974 -21.21 17.23 20.56
CA LYS A 974 -21.60 17.40 21.95
C LYS A 974 -21.46 16.10 22.73
N VAL A 975 -20.74 16.15 23.84
CA VAL A 975 -20.43 15.00 24.67
C VAL A 975 -21.07 15.18 26.04
N ARG A 976 -21.67 14.11 26.57
CA ARG A 976 -22.14 14.05 27.96
C ARG A 976 -20.98 13.64 28.86
N VAL A 977 -20.57 14.53 29.75
CA VAL A 977 -19.51 14.29 30.74
C VAL A 977 -20.15 14.03 32.08
N VAL A 978 -19.78 12.93 32.72
CA VAL A 978 -20.24 12.53 34.06
C VAL A 978 -19.10 12.62 35.06
N GLY A 979 -19.41 12.88 36.32
CA GLY A 979 -18.42 12.87 37.40
C GLY A 979 -19.07 12.91 38.78
N PHE A 980 -18.31 12.56 39.81
CA PHE A 980 -18.77 12.61 41.21
C PHE A 980 -18.26 13.90 41.87
N GLY A 981 -19.14 14.89 42.03
CA GLY A 981 -18.88 16.24 42.53
C GLY A 981 -20.03 17.19 42.19
N GLU A 982 -20.05 18.39 42.77
CA GLU A 982 -21.09 19.41 42.56
C GLU A 982 -21.13 19.94 41.11
N SER A 983 -20.00 19.90 40.41
CA SER A 983 -19.89 20.03 38.95
C SER A 983 -18.73 19.18 38.42
N VAL A 984 -18.82 18.75 37.16
CA VAL A 984 -17.71 18.07 36.48
C VAL A 984 -16.50 19.00 36.27
N ARG A 985 -16.64 20.31 36.50
CA ARG A 985 -15.61 21.35 36.42
C ARG A 985 -14.96 21.73 37.76
N ASP A 986 -15.49 21.28 38.90
CA ASP A 986 -14.96 21.60 40.23
C ASP A 986 -13.73 20.78 40.63
N ASP A 987 -12.66 21.39 41.13
CA ASP A 987 -11.41 20.72 41.57
C ASP A 987 -11.60 19.48 42.47
N GLY A 988 -12.71 19.38 43.20
CA GLY A 988 -13.05 18.25 44.05
C GLY A 988 -13.72 17.06 43.35
N ALA A 989 -14.09 17.18 42.07
CA ALA A 989 -14.79 16.12 41.34
C ALA A 989 -13.85 14.95 40.99
N VAL A 990 -14.34 13.73 41.19
CA VAL A 990 -13.59 12.49 40.95
C VAL A 990 -14.28 11.64 39.88
N ALA A 991 -13.52 10.74 39.25
CA ALA A 991 -14.04 9.84 38.20
C ALA A 991 -14.81 10.60 37.10
N VAL A 992 -14.17 11.64 36.54
CA VAL A 992 -14.76 12.47 35.49
C VAL A 992 -14.49 11.85 34.11
N GLU A 993 -15.54 11.52 33.38
CA GLU A 993 -15.48 10.76 32.12
C GLU A 993 -16.56 11.20 31.12
N ALA A 994 -16.25 11.14 29.83
CA ALA A 994 -17.27 11.18 28.78
C ALA A 994 -18.06 9.86 28.79
N CYS A 995 -19.36 9.91 29.07
CA CYS A 995 -20.17 8.72 29.29
C CYS A 995 -21.63 8.86 28.86
N CYS A 996 -22.12 7.86 28.13
CA CYS A 996 -23.51 7.76 27.69
C CYS A 996 -24.42 6.90 28.58
N GLY A 997 -23.86 6.24 29.61
CA GLY A 997 -24.56 5.35 30.56
C GLY A 997 -25.57 6.03 31.47
N THR A 998 -26.43 5.20 32.08
CA THR A 998 -27.46 5.63 33.06
C THR A 998 -26.92 5.78 34.47
#